data_AF-A0A9X3DGW7-F1
#
_entry.id   AF-A0A9X3DGW7-F1
#
_cell.length_a   1.000
_cell.length_b   1.000
_cell.length_c   1.000
_cell.angle_alpha   90.00
_cell.angle_beta   90.00
_cell.angle_gamma   90.00
#
_symmetry.space_group_name_H-M   'P 1'
#
loop_
_entity.id
_entity.type
_entity.pdbx_description
1 polymer ?
#
loop_
_entity_poly.entity_id
_entity_poly.type
_entity_poly.pdbx_seq_one_letter_code
_entity_poly.pdbx_strand_id
1 'polypeptide(L)'
;MKTIITMCLSIICFWVKAQEPTNTGVEMGQLMPGKNAVCGIVPSEEGRSSFDSYKGIVKQFDVYKDENGRGNFKKINTLTFPSSFDDFTKRAGTVIADAVKNALEVTDGSTAYKQLQSGNIKSLGMFLISKEFLKGMGMMWEDENIKNNNPSTAYRVVKVNSDGKEQILFTQKINEVKRIPFGAYRLKDLVNADSVIQLTWTAKLTNAPAVFGKIYRLKNGEKSYQLINPPSLFYSVNDTSKTFYAEEVKPGQLYRYYVVPEDFAGNQGLPSDTAYAISKSFSQIKGIANFSIKDSLKGAWLSWKALPNEGIYTGVQILKSRKSTDGFIEVATLSATDSSYFDKAILPNVTYHYQVRPLTIQVKGYTLLPAATANIAVKSQQDTPMAPQGLKVWQDSTAQVKLFWDVNPEIDQFAYYVLRGTSKDDMRIVSGALRTNTYTDSLQNLNEQSTYFYGIQLMNISQKMSEVSSPVMFKPLKVEFVPYPSGLGLRYADEAVKIFWENMIEKNDDIVGYRVFRKLRTEKEFKSLNEAPLRTTVFNDTTAAPGYDYDYAVSAVNASANQSILSPVSTITIPLTAVLAAPADLYLINKPEGVYVSWPAHNNLKLTNSIYRKSNLDKEFKLIANVETSDFYIDASAQKGALYSYRIVAKTKLGVSEPGIEKSIRRN
;
A
#
# COMPACT_ATOMS: atom_id res chain seq x y z
N MET A 1 25.41 21.76 39.27
CA MET A 1 24.25 22.32 40.02
C MET A 1 23.66 23.44 39.17
N LYS A 2 22.34 23.47 38.93
CA LYS A 2 21.54 24.59 38.35
C LYS A 2 21.98 25.07 36.92
N THR A 3 21.11 25.20 35.92
CA THR A 3 19.64 25.07 35.88
C THR A 3 19.13 24.90 34.43
N ILE A 4 17.98 24.23 34.26
CA ILE A 4 16.95 24.48 33.21
C ILE A 4 17.41 24.21 31.75
N ILE A 5 17.03 23.12 31.05
CA ILE A 5 15.68 22.59 30.67
C ILE A 5 14.97 23.61 29.74
N THR A 6 14.72 23.37 28.44
CA THR A 6 13.65 22.56 27.79
C THR A 6 13.95 22.58 26.24
N MET A 7 13.20 22.09 25.22
CA MET A 7 11.88 21.44 25.08
C MET A 7 11.78 20.53 23.82
N CYS A 8 11.27 19.32 24.01
CA CYS A 8 10.56 18.42 23.06
C CYS A 8 11.14 18.00 21.69
N LEU A 9 10.51 16.93 21.16
CA LEU A 9 10.81 16.23 19.91
C LEU A 9 9.78 16.60 18.82
N SER A 10 10.15 16.47 17.55
CA SER A 10 9.44 15.62 16.56
C SER A 10 10.14 15.63 15.20
N ILE A 11 9.85 14.62 14.37
CA ILE A 11 10.20 14.57 12.94
C ILE A 11 8.89 14.39 12.17
N ILE A 12 8.65 15.22 11.14
CA ILE A 12 8.01 14.82 9.87
C ILE A 12 8.10 15.96 8.83
N CYS A 13 8.57 15.59 7.64
CA CYS A 13 8.36 16.17 6.29
C CYS A 13 8.43 17.68 5.98
N PHE A 14 9.34 18.01 5.05
CA PHE A 14 9.20 18.93 3.91
C PHE A 14 8.60 20.35 4.13
N TRP A 15 9.49 21.36 4.23
CA TRP A 15 9.91 22.19 3.08
C TRP A 15 11.01 23.18 3.54
N VAL A 16 12.29 22.86 3.30
CA VAL A 16 13.39 23.82 3.48
C VAL A 16 13.95 24.16 2.11
N LYS A 17 13.83 25.43 1.71
CA LYS A 17 14.43 25.94 0.47
C LYS A 17 15.96 25.92 0.60
N ALA A 18 16.63 25.30 -0.36
CA ALA A 18 18.05 25.41 -0.69
C ALA A 18 18.97 25.99 0.40
N GLN A 19 19.53 25.12 1.24
CA GLN A 19 20.82 25.34 1.88
C GLN A 19 21.78 24.20 1.50
N GLU A 20 23.08 24.47 1.66
CA GLU A 20 24.19 23.71 1.06
C GLU A 20 24.19 22.21 1.40
N PRO A 21 24.75 21.34 0.53
CA PRO A 21 24.74 19.90 0.74
C PRO A 21 25.57 19.48 1.98
N THR A 22 24.87 19.24 3.09
CA THR A 22 25.42 18.87 4.42
C THR A 22 26.03 17.46 4.50
N ASN A 23 26.46 16.91 3.36
CA ASN A 23 26.98 15.55 3.22
C ASN A 23 28.40 15.53 2.61
N THR A 24 28.96 16.71 2.29
CA THR A 24 30.24 16.85 1.58
C THR A 24 31.27 17.63 2.39
N GLY A 25 32.42 16.99 2.64
CA GLY A 25 33.62 17.67 3.12
C GLY A 25 34.32 18.42 1.99
N VAL A 26 35.38 19.14 2.32
CA VAL A 26 36.28 19.73 1.33
C VAL A 26 37.39 18.74 0.95
N GLU A 27 37.78 18.72 -0.33
CA GLU A 27 38.97 17.99 -0.78
C GLU A 27 40.23 18.54 -0.07
N MET A 28 40.99 17.68 0.62
CA MET A 28 42.10 18.11 1.47
C MET A 28 43.15 18.87 0.66
N GLY A 29 43.34 20.14 0.99
CA GLY A 29 44.09 21.08 0.16
C GLY A 29 44.25 22.45 0.82
N GLN A 30 44.42 23.47 -0.02
CA GLN A 30 44.92 24.79 0.37
C GLN A 30 43.88 25.66 1.09
N LEU A 31 42.59 25.47 0.79
CA LEU A 31 41.48 26.29 1.27
C LEU A 31 40.27 25.41 1.62
N MET A 32 39.70 25.59 2.82
CA MET A 32 38.57 24.83 3.35
C MET A 32 37.50 25.78 3.91
N PRO A 33 36.48 26.16 3.11
CA PRO A 33 35.36 26.97 3.58
C PRO A 33 34.38 26.14 4.42
N GLY A 34 34.26 26.52 5.68
CA GLY A 34 33.24 26.01 6.61
C GLY A 34 32.03 26.93 6.68
N LYS A 35 31.10 26.67 7.61
CA LYS A 35 29.89 27.51 7.80
C LYS A 35 30.18 28.84 8.50
N ASN A 36 31.09 28.83 9.49
CA ASN A 36 31.36 29.95 10.39
C ASN A 36 32.79 30.50 10.27
N ALA A 37 33.68 29.77 9.60
CA ALA A 37 35.06 30.19 9.36
C ALA A 37 35.58 29.58 8.06
N VAL A 38 36.57 30.23 7.45
CA VAL A 38 37.38 29.63 6.39
C VAL A 38 38.71 29.22 7.00
N CYS A 39 39.07 27.94 6.86
CA CYS A 39 40.37 27.42 7.24
C CYS A 39 41.27 27.29 6.01
N GLY A 40 42.59 27.36 6.19
CA GLY A 40 43.54 27.02 5.13
C GLY A 40 44.83 26.45 5.70
N ILE A 41 45.44 25.54 4.94
CA ILE A 41 46.70 24.89 5.32
C ILE A 41 47.80 25.45 4.40
N VAL A 42 48.97 25.71 4.98
CA VAL A 42 50.16 26.15 4.24
C VAL A 42 50.62 25.02 3.31
N PRO A 43 50.77 25.27 1.99
CA PRO A 43 51.26 24.25 1.06
C PRO A 43 52.68 23.80 1.40
N SER A 44 52.90 22.49 1.44
CA SER A 44 54.25 21.90 1.44
C SER A 44 54.90 22.04 0.06
N GLU A 45 56.21 22.26 0.02
CA GLU A 45 56.99 22.10 -1.21
C GLU A 45 57.04 20.62 -1.63
N GLU A 46 57.14 20.37 -2.95
CA GLU A 46 57.05 19.03 -3.51
C GLU A 46 58.18 18.12 -2.97
N GLY A 47 57.82 16.95 -2.45
CA GLY A 47 58.76 16.04 -1.78
C GLY A 47 59.17 16.41 -0.35
N ARG A 48 58.64 17.49 0.24
CA ARG A 48 58.87 17.86 1.66
C ARG A 48 57.61 17.67 2.51
N SER A 49 57.77 17.43 3.80
CA SER A 49 56.67 17.52 4.75
C SER A 49 56.23 18.98 4.93
N SER A 50 54.94 19.22 5.17
CA SER A 50 54.46 20.56 5.54
C SER A 50 55.11 21.06 6.85
N PHE A 51 55.54 20.14 7.73
CA PHE A 51 56.33 20.45 8.93
C PHE A 51 57.76 20.95 8.63
N ASP A 52 58.32 20.61 7.47
CA ASP A 52 59.65 21.08 7.04
C ASP A 52 59.59 22.40 6.25
N SER A 53 58.40 22.98 6.05
CA SER A 53 58.21 24.23 5.27
C SER A 53 58.99 25.42 5.84
N TYR A 54 59.22 25.45 7.15
CA TYR A 54 60.02 26.48 7.82
C TYR A 54 61.51 26.11 7.95
N LYS A 55 61.93 24.89 7.55
CA LYS A 55 63.34 24.47 7.59
C LYS A 55 64.08 24.92 6.33
N GLY A 56 64.50 26.19 6.34
CA GLY A 56 65.42 26.72 5.34
C GLY A 56 65.16 28.19 5.02
N ILE A 57 64.75 28.45 3.77
CA ILE A 57 64.71 29.79 3.19
C ILE A 57 63.38 30.53 3.50
N VAL A 58 62.38 29.88 4.11
CA VAL A 58 61.10 30.53 4.43
C VAL A 58 61.14 31.24 5.78
N LYS A 59 60.74 32.52 5.79
CA LYS A 59 60.58 33.34 6.98
C LYS A 59 59.16 33.30 7.54
N GLN A 60 58.16 33.49 6.67
CA GLN A 60 56.75 33.58 7.04
C GLN A 60 55.83 33.28 5.85
N PHE A 61 54.55 33.02 6.12
CA PHE A 61 53.50 33.00 5.10
C PHE A 61 52.44 34.05 5.42
N ASP A 62 52.24 35.01 4.52
CA ASP A 62 51.24 36.05 4.67
C ASP A 62 49.93 35.66 3.97
N VAL A 63 48.84 35.70 4.73
CA VAL A 63 47.49 35.38 4.27
C VAL A 63 46.76 36.68 3.96
N TYR A 64 46.27 36.79 2.73
CA TYR A 64 45.49 37.93 2.25
C TYR A 64 44.08 37.49 1.86
N LYS A 65 43.10 38.38 2.10
CA LYS A 65 41.68 38.20 1.80
C LYS A 65 41.17 39.35 0.95
N ASP A 66 40.40 39.03 -0.07
CA ASP A 66 39.53 39.97 -0.79
C ASP A 66 38.07 39.56 -0.57
N GLU A 67 37.33 40.35 0.21
CA GLU A 67 35.92 40.10 0.55
C GLU A 67 34.97 40.09 -0.66
N ASN A 68 35.39 40.59 -1.83
CA ASN A 68 34.52 40.85 -2.98
C ASN A 68 35.00 40.22 -4.29
N GLY A 69 36.18 39.61 -4.33
CA GLY A 69 36.74 38.98 -5.54
C GLY A 69 37.10 39.96 -6.66
N ARG A 70 37.40 41.23 -6.32
CA ARG A 70 37.71 42.33 -7.25
C ARG A 70 39.23 42.59 -7.44
N GLY A 71 40.09 41.81 -6.79
CA GLY A 71 41.55 41.97 -6.74
C GLY A 71 42.06 42.74 -5.53
N ASN A 72 41.19 43.22 -4.63
CA ASN A 72 41.54 44.12 -3.53
C ASN A 72 41.93 43.36 -2.25
N PHE A 73 43.05 42.65 -2.33
CA PHE A 73 43.60 41.82 -1.26
C PHE A 73 44.14 42.65 -0.07
N LYS A 74 43.61 42.39 1.13
CA LYS A 74 44.12 42.90 2.42
C LYS A 74 44.76 41.78 3.21
N LYS A 75 45.92 42.04 3.85
CA LYS A 75 46.56 41.06 4.75
C LYS A 75 45.67 40.86 5.99
N ILE A 76 45.38 39.62 6.34
CA ILE A 76 44.55 39.23 7.50
C ILE A 76 45.30 38.41 8.54
N ASN A 77 46.37 37.72 8.15
CA ASN A 77 47.17 36.89 9.05
C ASN A 77 48.62 36.78 8.53
N THR A 78 49.56 36.55 9.44
CA THR A 78 50.98 36.26 9.15
C THR A 78 51.36 35.05 9.96
N LEU A 79 51.64 33.94 9.27
CA LEU A 79 52.06 32.70 9.89
C LEU A 79 53.58 32.63 9.97
N THR A 80 54.08 32.27 11.14
CA THR A 80 55.50 31.96 11.39
C THR A 80 55.60 30.64 12.11
N PHE A 81 56.76 29.97 12.02
CA PHE A 81 57.15 29.01 13.05
C PHE A 81 57.08 29.72 14.43
N PRO A 82 56.62 29.07 15.52
CA PRO A 82 56.58 29.70 16.84
C PRO A 82 58.00 30.10 17.28
N SER A 83 58.17 31.25 17.93
CA SER A 83 59.50 31.74 18.33
C SER A 83 60.06 31.07 19.59
N SER A 84 59.19 30.42 20.37
CA SER A 84 59.52 29.65 21.58
C SER A 84 58.37 28.67 21.91
N PHE A 85 58.56 27.81 22.90
CA PHE A 85 57.47 26.95 23.37
C PHE A 85 56.33 27.72 24.01
N ASP A 86 56.57 28.89 24.61
CA ASP A 86 55.53 29.74 25.18
C ASP A 86 54.68 30.40 24.08
N ASP A 87 55.30 30.76 22.95
CA ASP A 87 54.60 31.24 21.76
C ASP A 87 53.75 30.11 21.14
N PHE A 88 54.33 28.92 20.98
CA PHE A 88 53.57 27.71 20.60
C PHE A 88 52.38 27.45 21.55
N THR A 89 52.60 27.54 22.88
CA THR A 89 51.56 27.33 23.91
C THR A 89 50.46 28.38 23.85
N LYS A 90 50.78 29.65 23.57
CA LYS A 90 49.79 30.71 23.35
C LYS A 90 48.94 30.49 22.10
N ARG A 91 49.52 29.90 21.05
CA ARG A 91 48.85 29.62 19.76
C ARG A 91 48.02 28.32 19.76
N ALA A 92 48.51 27.26 20.44
CA ALA A 92 47.89 25.93 20.48
C ALA A 92 47.02 25.67 21.73
N GLY A 93 47.19 26.48 22.79
CA GLY A 93 46.57 26.24 24.09
C GLY A 93 47.36 25.25 24.97
N THR A 94 47.17 25.37 26.29
CA THR A 94 47.91 24.61 27.30
C THR A 94 47.73 23.10 27.17
N VAL A 95 46.51 22.61 26.99
CA VAL A 95 46.19 21.17 26.87
C VAL A 95 47.00 20.50 25.75
N ILE A 96 47.17 21.17 24.62
CA ILE A 96 47.94 20.66 23.47
C ILE A 96 49.44 20.78 23.75
N ALA A 97 49.89 21.86 24.37
CA ALA A 97 51.29 22.04 24.75
C ALA A 97 51.77 21.02 25.79
N ASP A 98 50.93 20.67 26.77
CA ASP A 98 51.20 19.63 27.75
C ASP A 98 51.19 18.23 27.11
N ALA A 99 50.23 17.96 26.22
CA ALA A 99 50.19 16.70 25.46
C ALA A 99 51.41 16.53 24.52
N VAL A 100 51.88 17.61 23.89
CA VAL A 100 53.10 17.63 23.06
C VAL A 100 54.36 17.38 23.90
N LYS A 101 54.50 18.01 25.07
CA LYS A 101 55.61 17.72 26.00
C LYS A 101 55.65 16.24 26.40
N ASN A 102 54.50 15.69 26.77
CA ASN A 102 54.37 14.27 27.12
C ASN A 102 54.75 13.35 25.94
N ALA A 103 54.32 13.67 24.71
CA ALA A 103 54.64 12.90 23.50
C ALA A 103 56.09 13.08 23.00
N LEU A 104 56.82 14.08 23.49
CA LEU A 104 58.26 14.27 23.25
C LEU A 104 59.12 13.77 24.43
N GLU A 105 58.49 13.16 25.45
CA GLU A 105 59.11 12.64 26.68
C GLU A 105 59.95 13.70 27.45
N VAL A 106 59.50 14.96 27.44
CA VAL A 106 60.19 16.11 28.07
C VAL A 106 59.29 16.89 29.02
N THR A 107 59.89 17.46 30.07
CA THR A 107 59.19 18.28 31.06
C THR A 107 59.35 19.79 30.82
N ASP A 108 60.44 20.22 30.18
CA ASP A 108 60.73 21.64 29.94
C ASP A 108 60.44 22.09 28.50
N GLY A 109 60.03 23.35 28.35
CA GLY A 109 59.67 23.94 27.05
C GLY A 109 60.87 24.19 26.13
N SER A 110 62.08 24.39 26.65
CA SER A 110 63.27 24.67 25.82
C SER A 110 63.71 23.42 25.06
N THR A 111 63.72 22.26 25.72
CA THR A 111 63.99 20.98 25.07
C THR A 111 62.86 20.57 24.13
N ALA A 112 61.59 20.76 24.52
CA ALA A 112 60.45 20.52 23.64
C ALA A 112 60.52 21.36 22.35
N TYR A 113 60.85 22.65 22.47
CA TYR A 113 61.02 23.54 21.32
C TYR A 113 62.19 23.13 20.41
N LYS A 114 63.33 22.73 20.97
CA LYS A 114 64.46 22.18 20.18
C LYS A 114 64.10 20.91 19.42
N GLN A 115 63.29 20.02 20.01
CA GLN A 115 62.78 18.83 19.31
C GLN A 115 61.79 19.19 18.18
N LEU A 116 60.92 20.17 18.39
CA LEU A 116 60.05 20.70 17.33
C LEU A 116 60.86 21.35 16.20
N GLN A 117 61.92 22.10 16.51
CA GLN A 117 62.82 22.73 15.52
C GLN A 117 63.61 21.69 14.70
N SER A 118 64.14 20.64 15.32
CA SER A 118 64.79 19.54 14.59
C SER A 118 63.79 18.76 13.73
N GLY A 119 62.50 18.81 14.09
CA GLY A 119 61.41 18.12 13.43
C GLY A 119 61.48 16.60 13.59
N ASN A 120 62.10 16.10 14.67
CA ASN A 120 61.99 14.68 15.05
C ASN A 120 60.62 14.40 15.69
N ILE A 121 59.56 14.61 14.92
CA ILE A 121 58.16 14.65 15.39
C ILE A 121 57.43 13.31 15.28
N LYS A 122 58.15 12.20 15.04
CA LYS A 122 57.55 10.86 14.86
C LYS A 122 56.76 10.39 16.09
N SER A 123 57.18 10.78 17.30
CA SER A 123 56.49 10.45 18.55
C SER A 123 55.21 11.26 18.79
N LEU A 124 55.01 12.39 18.09
CA LEU A 124 53.78 13.19 18.19
C LEU A 124 52.54 12.49 17.61
N GLY A 125 52.73 11.50 16.73
CA GLY A 125 51.66 10.64 16.21
C GLY A 125 50.42 11.41 15.76
N MET A 126 49.31 11.24 16.47
CA MET A 126 48.02 11.85 16.13
C MET A 126 47.93 13.36 16.38
N PHE A 127 48.83 13.98 17.16
CA PHE A 127 48.83 15.44 17.35
C PHE A 127 49.16 16.19 16.06
N LEU A 128 49.86 15.55 15.11
CA LEU A 128 50.22 16.11 13.81
C LEU A 128 49.00 16.51 12.94
N ILE A 129 47.79 16.04 13.28
CA ILE A 129 46.53 16.40 12.60
C ILE A 129 45.54 17.17 13.49
N SER A 130 45.96 17.65 14.67
CA SER A 130 45.14 18.58 15.48
C SER A 130 45.13 19.98 14.84
N LYS A 131 43.95 20.60 14.80
CA LYS A 131 43.75 21.97 14.32
C LYS A 131 44.55 22.97 15.15
N GLU A 132 44.53 22.77 16.45
CA GLU A 132 45.21 23.55 17.48
C GLU A 132 46.73 23.42 17.35
N PHE A 133 47.24 22.20 17.14
CA PHE A 133 48.65 21.92 16.89
C PHE A 133 49.13 22.59 15.59
N LEU A 134 48.37 22.47 14.50
CA LEU A 134 48.71 23.10 13.21
C LEU A 134 48.64 24.63 13.26
N LYS A 135 47.70 25.24 14.00
CA LYS A 135 47.70 26.68 14.31
C LYS A 135 48.91 27.05 15.17
N GLY A 136 49.25 26.22 16.17
CA GLY A 136 50.45 26.33 17.01
C GLY A 136 51.75 26.45 16.22
N MET A 137 51.95 25.53 15.27
CA MET A 137 53.13 25.46 14.40
C MET A 137 53.13 26.51 13.27
N GLY A 138 52.08 27.33 13.15
CA GLY A 138 51.94 28.29 12.04
C GLY A 138 51.75 27.61 10.68
N MET A 139 51.16 26.42 10.64
CA MET A 139 50.92 25.64 9.43
C MET A 139 49.47 25.69 8.95
N MET A 140 48.57 26.19 9.80
CA MET A 140 47.16 26.39 9.50
C MET A 140 46.73 27.79 9.94
N TRP A 141 45.94 28.45 9.10
CA TRP A 141 45.25 29.69 9.42
C TRP A 141 43.73 29.48 9.43
N GLU A 142 43.04 30.41 10.08
CA GLU A 142 41.59 30.44 10.20
C GLU A 142 41.11 31.89 10.16
N ASP A 143 40.01 32.12 9.45
CA ASP A 143 39.32 33.40 9.31
C ASP A 143 37.85 33.22 9.69
N GLU A 144 37.54 33.59 10.92
CA GLU A 144 36.19 33.55 11.51
C GLU A 144 35.35 34.77 11.09
N ASN A 145 35.96 35.80 10.49
CA ASN A 145 35.29 37.08 10.17
C ASN A 145 34.70 37.06 8.75
N ILE A 146 33.90 36.05 8.46
CA ILE A 146 33.34 35.80 7.12
C ILE A 146 31.90 36.29 6.99
N LYS A 147 31.71 37.34 6.17
CA LYS A 147 30.38 37.92 5.86
C LYS A 147 29.60 36.94 4.98
N ASN A 148 28.72 36.16 5.60
CA ASN A 148 27.72 35.29 4.96
C ASN A 148 28.28 34.35 3.87
N ASN A 149 29.52 33.87 4.01
CA ASN A 149 30.18 32.99 3.03
C ASN A 149 30.12 33.50 1.58
N ASN A 150 30.34 34.81 1.35
CA ASN A 150 30.30 35.38 -0.01
C ASN A 150 31.14 34.52 -0.99
N PRO A 151 30.53 33.88 -2.00
CA PRO A 151 31.21 32.91 -2.85
C PRO A 151 32.36 33.52 -3.68
N SER A 152 32.33 34.84 -3.90
CA SER A 152 33.41 35.57 -4.58
C SER A 152 34.61 35.90 -3.67
N THR A 153 34.55 35.62 -2.36
CA THR A 153 35.67 35.87 -1.44
C THR A 153 36.90 35.10 -1.91
N ALA A 154 38.01 35.81 -2.13
CA ALA A 154 39.28 35.22 -2.57
C ALA A 154 40.31 35.24 -1.44
N TYR A 155 41.03 34.14 -1.26
CA TYR A 155 42.17 34.05 -0.38
C TYR A 155 43.44 33.85 -1.19
N ARG A 156 44.52 34.49 -0.76
CA ARG A 156 45.86 34.40 -1.35
C ARG A 156 46.87 34.16 -0.23
N VAL A 157 47.72 33.15 -0.39
CA VAL A 157 48.85 32.91 0.52
C VAL A 157 50.16 33.21 -0.20
N VAL A 158 50.99 34.04 0.43
CA VAL A 158 52.29 34.46 -0.07
C VAL A 158 53.37 33.93 0.86
N LYS A 159 54.26 33.09 0.32
CA LYS A 159 55.50 32.68 0.98
C LYS A 159 56.48 33.86 0.93
N VAL A 160 57.03 34.24 2.08
CA VAL A 160 58.06 35.27 2.19
C VAL A 160 59.35 34.60 2.63
N ASN A 161 60.40 34.75 1.82
CA ASN A 161 61.71 34.18 2.09
C ASN A 161 62.52 35.01 3.08
N SER A 162 63.58 34.42 3.63
CA SER A 162 64.57 35.06 4.52
C SER A 162 65.40 36.14 3.82
N ASP A 163 65.48 36.12 2.48
CA ASP A 163 66.05 37.20 1.65
C ASP A 163 65.02 38.29 1.28
N GLY A 164 63.80 38.20 1.82
CA GLY A 164 62.71 39.14 1.57
C GLY A 164 61.93 38.92 0.27
N LYS A 165 62.28 37.93 -0.57
CA LYS A 165 61.53 37.66 -1.80
C LYS A 165 60.16 37.07 -1.48
N GLU A 166 59.11 37.63 -2.10
CA GLU A 166 57.74 37.12 -2.02
C GLU A 166 57.42 36.17 -3.18
N GLN A 167 56.72 35.08 -2.88
CA GLN A 167 56.22 34.10 -3.84
C GLN A 167 54.74 33.82 -3.54
N ILE A 168 53.82 34.15 -4.46
CA ILE A 168 52.43 33.71 -4.36
C ILE A 168 52.40 32.19 -4.50
N LEU A 169 51.91 31.49 -3.48
CA LEU A 169 51.74 30.03 -3.53
C LEU A 169 50.42 29.66 -4.20
N PHE A 170 49.35 30.37 -3.86
CA PHE A 170 48.04 30.23 -4.49
C PHE A 170 47.20 31.49 -4.39
N THR A 171 46.16 31.57 -5.21
CA THR A 171 45.01 32.44 -5.02
C THR A 171 43.77 31.63 -5.41
N GLN A 172 42.81 31.48 -4.52
CA GLN A 172 41.61 30.65 -4.72
C GLN A 172 40.38 31.33 -4.10
N LYS A 173 39.23 31.26 -4.79
CA LYS A 173 37.94 31.73 -4.28
C LYS A 173 37.17 30.62 -3.56
N ILE A 174 36.28 31.00 -2.64
CA ILE A 174 35.39 30.05 -1.96
C ILE A 174 34.59 29.19 -2.95
N ASN A 175 34.10 29.76 -4.05
CA ASN A 175 33.35 29.01 -5.07
C ASN A 175 34.20 28.15 -6.02
N GLU A 176 35.53 28.26 -5.97
CA GLU A 176 36.48 27.42 -6.72
C GLU A 176 36.90 26.19 -5.90
N VAL A 177 36.41 26.03 -4.66
CA VAL A 177 36.74 24.90 -3.79
C VAL A 177 35.81 23.71 -4.04
N LYS A 178 36.40 22.59 -4.46
CA LYS A 178 35.70 21.33 -4.74
C LYS A 178 35.31 20.63 -3.43
N ARG A 179 33.99 20.48 -3.22
CA ARG A 179 33.41 19.66 -2.15
C ARG A 179 33.21 18.22 -2.63
N ILE A 180 33.48 17.23 -1.78
CA ILE A 180 33.40 15.79 -2.08
C ILE A 180 32.64 15.08 -0.93
N PRO A 181 31.75 14.11 -1.21
CA PRO A 181 31.11 13.32 -0.16
C PRO A 181 32.13 12.62 0.75
N PHE A 182 31.92 12.71 2.07
CA PHE A 182 32.69 11.90 3.02
C PHE A 182 32.43 10.40 2.79
N GLY A 183 33.37 9.56 3.23
CA GLY A 183 33.17 8.11 3.24
C GLY A 183 31.95 7.71 4.07
N ALA A 184 31.16 6.75 3.59
CA ALA A 184 29.97 6.27 4.29
C ALA A 184 30.36 5.33 5.45
N TYR A 185 30.68 5.91 6.62
CA TYR A 185 31.16 5.16 7.79
C TYR A 185 30.13 4.14 8.29
N ARG A 186 30.61 2.93 8.59
CA ARG A 186 29.82 1.84 9.17
C ARG A 186 30.51 1.22 10.37
N LEU A 187 29.73 0.72 11.33
CA LEU A 187 30.24 -0.03 12.46
C LEU A 187 30.92 -1.31 11.95
N LYS A 188 32.22 -1.40 12.18
CA LYS A 188 33.03 -2.55 11.79
C LYS A 188 33.09 -3.56 12.94
N ASP A 189 33.54 -3.09 14.10
CA ASP A 189 33.72 -3.89 15.31
C ASP A 189 33.11 -3.20 16.53
N LEU A 190 32.55 -4.02 17.42
CA LEU A 190 31.96 -3.63 18.71
C LEU A 190 32.40 -4.67 19.73
N VAL A 191 33.07 -4.23 20.79
CA VAL A 191 33.46 -5.06 21.94
C VAL A 191 32.69 -4.57 23.16
N ASN A 192 31.96 -5.47 23.81
CA ASN A 192 31.30 -5.21 25.08
C ASN A 192 31.99 -6.04 26.17
N ALA A 193 32.50 -5.38 27.21
CA ALA A 193 32.85 -5.99 28.49
C ALA A 193 31.77 -5.70 29.54
N ASP A 194 31.95 -6.12 30.78
CA ASP A 194 30.94 -5.87 31.83
C ASP A 194 30.80 -4.38 32.19
N SER A 195 31.85 -3.57 32.07
CA SER A 195 31.83 -2.11 32.36
C SER A 195 32.48 -1.23 31.29
N VAL A 196 32.75 -1.76 30.08
CA VAL A 196 33.42 -1.02 28.99
C VAL A 196 32.76 -1.35 27.65
N ILE A 197 32.52 -0.33 26.83
CA ILE A 197 32.12 -0.47 25.43
C ILE A 197 33.25 0.11 24.56
N GLN A 198 33.65 -0.64 23.53
CA GLN A 198 34.60 -0.19 22.50
C GLN A 198 33.97 -0.31 21.11
N LEU A 199 34.14 0.73 20.29
CA LEU A 199 33.47 0.90 19.00
C LEU A 199 34.49 1.32 17.93
N THR A 200 34.50 0.60 16.81
CA THR A 200 35.31 0.95 15.63
C THR A 200 34.41 1.15 14.42
N TRP A 201 34.44 2.34 13.83
CA TRP A 201 33.76 2.64 12.57
C TRP A 201 34.78 2.81 11.43
N THR A 202 34.44 2.32 10.23
CA THR A 202 35.32 2.41 9.06
C THR A 202 34.55 2.83 7.80
N ALA A 203 35.25 3.47 6.87
CA ALA A 203 34.82 3.74 5.50
C ALA A 203 35.97 3.53 4.52
N LYS A 204 35.67 3.38 3.23
CA LYS A 204 36.69 3.56 2.19
C LYS A 204 37.23 4.99 2.25
N LEU A 205 38.54 5.15 2.12
CA LEU A 205 39.21 6.44 2.07
C LEU A 205 38.74 7.25 0.84
N THR A 206 38.69 8.57 0.98
CA THR A 206 38.36 9.52 -0.09
C THR A 206 39.32 10.71 -0.03
N ASN A 207 39.34 11.55 -1.07
CA ASN A 207 40.13 12.78 -1.09
C ASN A 207 39.64 13.86 -0.09
N ALA A 208 38.46 13.67 0.50
CA ALA A 208 37.95 14.43 1.65
C ALA A 208 37.90 13.49 2.88
N PRO A 209 39.07 13.11 3.46
CA PRO A 209 39.09 12.32 4.68
C PRO A 209 38.47 13.12 5.83
N ALA A 210 37.66 12.46 6.64
CA ALA A 210 37.27 13.02 7.93
C ALA A 210 38.50 13.20 8.83
N VAL A 211 38.48 14.23 9.69
CA VAL A 211 39.52 14.48 10.69
C VAL A 211 38.97 14.18 12.08
N PHE A 212 37.74 14.64 12.35
CA PHE A 212 37.08 14.50 13.64
C PHE A 212 35.80 13.66 13.52
N GLY A 213 35.51 12.89 14.57
CA GLY A 213 34.27 12.13 14.74
C GLY A 213 33.47 12.67 15.91
N LYS A 214 32.36 13.34 15.64
CA LYS A 214 31.39 13.73 16.68
C LYS A 214 30.54 12.52 17.01
N ILE A 215 30.78 11.94 18.19
CA ILE A 215 30.13 10.71 18.65
C ILE A 215 28.92 11.07 19.50
N TYR A 216 27.77 10.51 19.14
CA TYR A 216 26.50 10.74 19.78
C TYR A 216 26.04 9.48 20.51
N ARG A 217 25.73 9.59 21.80
CA ARG A 217 25.28 8.48 22.66
C ARG A 217 23.88 8.72 23.22
N LEU A 218 23.04 7.70 23.20
CA LEU A 218 21.78 7.64 23.94
C LEU A 218 21.81 6.48 24.93
N LYS A 219 21.60 6.74 26.23
CA LYS A 219 21.39 5.68 27.24
C LYS A 219 19.92 5.30 27.34
N ASN A 220 19.64 4.09 27.81
CA ASN A 220 18.27 3.66 28.08
C ASN A 220 17.57 4.62 29.08
N GLY A 221 16.37 5.11 28.72
CA GLY A 221 15.62 6.10 29.49
C GLY A 221 15.94 7.57 29.18
N GLU A 222 17.01 7.88 28.45
CA GLU A 222 17.25 9.22 27.90
C GLU A 222 16.34 9.48 26.68
N LYS A 223 15.93 10.74 26.44
CA LYS A 223 15.02 11.11 25.33
C LYS A 223 15.73 11.62 24.07
N SER A 224 17.02 11.91 24.15
CA SER A 224 17.80 12.60 23.11
C SER A 224 19.27 12.24 23.23
N TYR A 225 19.94 12.06 22.08
CA TYR A 225 21.38 11.75 22.06
C TYR A 225 22.21 12.90 22.65
N GLN A 226 23.21 12.55 23.46
CA GLN A 226 24.25 13.43 23.98
C GLN A 226 25.47 13.39 23.06
N LEU A 227 26.00 14.56 22.68
CA LEU A 227 27.34 14.64 22.09
C LEU A 227 28.38 14.31 23.17
N ILE A 228 29.28 13.39 22.86
CA ILE A 228 30.47 13.08 23.65
C ILE A 228 31.60 14.02 23.25
N ASN A 229 32.35 14.51 24.24
CA ASN A 229 33.57 15.28 24.05
C ASN A 229 34.73 14.63 24.84
N PRO A 230 35.98 14.69 24.36
CA PRO A 230 36.39 15.22 23.05
C PRO A 230 35.84 14.36 21.88
N PRO A 231 35.76 14.91 20.66
CA PRO A 231 35.48 14.12 19.46
C PRO A 231 36.59 13.08 19.24
N SER A 232 36.26 11.95 18.62
CA SER A 232 37.27 10.99 18.20
C SER A 232 38.09 11.53 17.02
N LEU A 233 39.30 11.01 16.81
CA LEU A 233 40.08 11.31 15.61
C LEU A 233 39.87 10.21 14.55
N PHE A 234 39.86 10.62 13.29
CA PHE A 234 39.97 9.71 12.16
C PHE A 234 41.43 9.54 11.75
N TYR A 235 41.78 8.32 11.34
CA TYR A 235 43.09 7.96 10.80
C TYR A 235 42.92 7.03 9.60
N SER A 236 43.93 6.97 8.74
CA SER A 236 43.88 6.18 7.49
C SER A 236 44.89 5.05 7.56
N VAL A 237 44.45 3.84 7.21
CA VAL A 237 45.31 2.65 7.08
C VAL A 237 44.97 1.97 5.76
N ASN A 238 45.89 2.03 4.81
CA ASN A 238 45.65 1.73 3.39
C ASN A 238 44.42 2.53 2.88
N ASP A 239 43.63 1.98 1.96
CA ASP A 239 42.41 2.59 1.43
C ASP A 239 41.22 2.66 2.43
N THR A 240 41.47 2.58 3.75
CA THR A 240 40.43 2.58 4.79
C THR A 240 40.64 3.72 5.78
N SER A 241 39.68 4.64 5.86
CA SER A 241 39.56 5.58 6.97
C SER A 241 38.85 4.91 8.15
N LYS A 242 39.37 5.11 9.36
CA LYS A 242 38.93 4.47 10.60
C LYS A 242 38.81 5.50 11.72
N THR A 243 37.89 5.28 12.65
CA THR A 243 37.93 5.90 13.98
C THR A 243 37.59 4.88 15.06
N PHE A 244 38.11 5.11 16.26
CA PHE A 244 37.95 4.26 17.43
C PHE A 244 37.43 5.11 18.60
N TYR A 245 36.59 4.49 19.43
CA TYR A 245 36.07 5.08 20.65
C TYR A 245 35.92 4.02 21.74
N ALA A 246 36.14 4.41 22.99
CA ALA A 246 35.85 3.60 24.15
C ALA A 246 35.34 4.47 25.30
N GLU A 247 34.45 3.93 26.13
CA GLU A 247 34.08 4.52 27.42
C GLU A 247 33.80 3.46 28.48
N GLU A 248 34.02 3.84 29.74
CA GLU A 248 33.51 3.13 30.91
C GLU A 248 32.03 3.43 31.10
N VAL A 249 31.25 2.38 31.39
CA VAL A 249 29.79 2.40 31.35
C VAL A 249 29.20 1.57 32.47
N LYS A 250 28.01 1.96 32.93
CA LYS A 250 27.26 1.20 33.94
C LYS A 250 26.83 -0.16 33.37
N PRO A 251 27.10 -1.28 34.07
CA PRO A 251 26.65 -2.60 33.65
C PRO A 251 25.13 -2.70 33.45
N GLY A 252 24.71 -3.57 32.54
CA GLY A 252 23.30 -3.89 32.27
C GLY A 252 22.48 -2.78 31.59
N GLN A 253 23.08 -1.62 31.30
CA GLN A 253 22.42 -0.55 30.54
C GLN A 253 22.59 -0.76 29.03
N LEU A 254 21.54 -0.45 28.28
CA LEU A 254 21.58 -0.33 26.81
C LEU A 254 22.04 1.08 26.44
N TYR A 255 23.00 1.13 25.52
CA TYR A 255 23.55 2.34 24.91
C TYR A 255 23.38 2.25 23.39
N ARG A 256 23.16 3.41 22.75
CA ARG A 256 23.11 3.52 21.28
C ARG A 256 24.10 4.59 20.83
N TYR A 257 24.87 4.29 19.79
CA TYR A 257 25.94 5.17 19.29
C TYR A 257 25.85 5.40 17.79
N TYR A 258 26.20 6.61 17.34
CA TYR A 258 26.62 6.85 15.97
C TYR A 258 27.73 7.91 15.95
N VAL A 259 28.54 7.92 14.88
CA VAL A 259 29.57 8.94 14.65
C VAL A 259 29.19 9.78 13.43
N VAL A 260 29.42 11.10 13.52
CA VAL A 260 29.33 12.05 12.41
C VAL A 260 30.75 12.48 12.03
N PRO A 261 31.21 12.25 10.78
CA PRO A 261 32.51 12.73 10.31
C PRO A 261 32.50 14.24 10.08
N GLU A 262 33.64 14.89 10.34
CA GLU A 262 33.82 16.34 10.22
C GLU A 262 35.26 16.70 9.76
N ASP A 263 35.39 17.75 8.95
CA ASP A 263 36.68 18.30 8.50
C ASP A 263 37.19 19.48 9.36
N PHE A 264 38.38 19.99 9.06
CA PHE A 264 39.02 21.11 9.76
C PHE A 264 38.19 22.41 9.83
N ALA A 265 37.26 22.61 8.88
CA ALA A 265 36.40 23.78 8.80
C ALA A 265 34.99 23.53 9.39
N GLY A 266 34.76 22.34 9.97
CA GLY A 266 33.48 21.97 10.58
C GLY A 266 32.41 21.56 9.57
N ASN A 267 32.77 21.23 8.32
CA ASN A 267 31.81 20.63 7.40
C ASN A 267 31.53 19.19 7.82
N GLN A 268 30.25 18.85 7.99
CA GLN A 268 29.82 17.52 8.45
C GLN A 268 29.44 16.61 7.28
N GLY A 269 29.57 15.30 7.50
CA GLY A 269 29.04 14.27 6.61
C GLY A 269 27.83 13.55 7.19
N LEU A 270 27.40 12.50 6.50
CA LEU A 270 26.31 11.63 6.96
C LEU A 270 26.71 10.89 8.25
N PRO A 271 25.76 10.71 9.20
CA PRO A 271 25.99 9.85 10.37
C PRO A 271 26.23 8.38 9.95
N SER A 272 26.94 7.65 10.79
CA SER A 272 27.04 6.19 10.68
C SER A 272 25.70 5.49 10.90
N ASP A 273 25.68 4.19 10.67
CA ASP A 273 24.69 3.31 11.28
C ASP A 273 24.70 3.42 12.82
N THR A 274 23.55 3.14 13.44
CA THR A 274 23.42 3.15 14.90
C THR A 274 23.91 1.82 15.48
N ALA A 275 25.01 1.85 16.21
CA ALA A 275 25.49 0.73 17.00
C ALA A 275 24.62 0.58 18.27
N TYR A 276 24.19 -0.65 18.58
CA TYR A 276 23.47 -0.99 19.80
C TYR A 276 24.41 -1.81 20.69
N ALA A 277 24.71 -1.31 21.89
CA ALA A 277 25.72 -1.87 22.78
C ALA A 277 25.15 -2.07 24.20
N ILE A 278 25.45 -3.21 24.81
CA ILE A 278 25.04 -3.54 26.18
C ILE A 278 26.27 -4.01 26.94
N SER A 279 26.61 -3.26 27.99
CA SER A 279 27.72 -3.59 28.89
C SER A 279 27.30 -4.67 29.88
N LYS A 280 27.17 -5.92 29.45
CA LYS A 280 26.81 -7.05 30.33
C LYS A 280 27.24 -8.38 29.70
N SER A 281 27.95 -9.21 30.46
CA SER A 281 28.27 -10.59 30.07
C SER A 281 26.99 -11.38 29.77
N PHE A 282 26.93 -11.96 28.56
CA PHE A 282 25.71 -12.61 28.05
C PHE A 282 25.21 -13.78 28.91
N SER A 283 26.10 -14.41 29.71
CA SER A 283 25.76 -15.47 30.67
C SER A 283 24.93 -14.99 31.86
N GLN A 284 24.88 -13.68 32.13
CA GLN A 284 24.12 -13.10 33.24
C GLN A 284 22.68 -12.73 32.87
N ILE A 285 22.31 -12.77 31.59
CA ILE A 285 20.95 -12.47 31.12
C ILE A 285 20.02 -13.60 31.55
N LYS A 286 18.88 -13.27 32.15
CA LYS A 286 17.97 -14.25 32.74
C LYS A 286 16.90 -14.68 31.73
N GLY A 287 16.71 -15.99 31.61
CA GLY A 287 15.54 -16.58 30.98
C GLY A 287 14.29 -16.47 31.86
N ILE A 288 13.17 -16.97 31.34
CA ILE A 288 11.91 -17.08 32.09
C ILE A 288 12.10 -18.08 33.24
N ALA A 289 11.81 -17.66 34.46
CA ALA A 289 11.98 -18.45 35.68
C ALA A 289 10.64 -18.67 36.39
N ASN A 290 10.54 -19.75 37.19
CA ASN A 290 9.33 -20.14 37.92
C ASN A 290 8.08 -20.24 37.01
N PHE A 291 8.25 -20.67 35.75
CA PHE A 291 7.12 -20.86 34.84
C PHE A 291 6.22 -21.98 35.35
N SER A 292 4.93 -21.68 35.50
CA SER A 292 3.90 -22.64 35.88
C SER A 292 2.60 -22.35 35.15
N ILE A 293 1.81 -23.39 34.91
CA ILE A 293 0.48 -23.29 34.33
C ILE A 293 -0.51 -23.89 35.33
N LYS A 294 -1.62 -23.19 35.57
CA LYS A 294 -2.72 -23.68 36.40
C LYS A 294 -3.98 -23.85 35.57
N ASP A 295 -4.75 -24.88 35.91
CA ASP A 295 -6.10 -25.05 35.41
C ASP A 295 -6.99 -23.93 36.01
N SER A 296 -7.93 -23.44 35.22
CA SER A 296 -8.96 -22.51 35.67
C SER A 296 -10.21 -22.67 34.81
N LEU A 297 -11.35 -22.30 35.39
CA LEU A 297 -12.71 -22.58 34.90
C LEU A 297 -13.01 -22.15 33.44
N LYS A 298 -12.14 -21.37 32.79
CA LYS A 298 -12.31 -20.82 31.44
C LYS A 298 -11.02 -20.76 30.60
N GLY A 299 -9.97 -21.52 30.97
CA GLY A 299 -8.70 -21.54 30.22
C GLY A 299 -7.45 -21.84 31.07
N ALA A 300 -6.29 -21.84 30.43
CA ALA A 300 -5.00 -22.08 31.10
C ALA A 300 -4.42 -20.76 31.62
N TRP A 301 -4.15 -20.70 32.93
CA TRP A 301 -3.47 -19.56 33.54
C TRP A 301 -1.95 -19.80 33.59
N LEU A 302 -1.22 -19.17 32.69
CA LEU A 302 0.24 -19.17 32.64
C LEU A 302 0.80 -18.09 33.57
N SER A 303 1.85 -18.40 34.32
CA SER A 303 2.52 -17.43 35.20
C SER A 303 4.01 -17.72 35.35
N TRP A 304 4.82 -16.68 35.50
CA TRP A 304 6.27 -16.76 35.65
C TRP A 304 6.79 -15.61 36.54
N LYS A 305 8.04 -15.72 37.00
CA LYS A 305 8.72 -14.60 37.66
C LYS A 305 8.99 -13.49 36.64
N ALA A 306 8.52 -12.28 36.92
CA ALA A 306 8.76 -11.10 36.09
C ALA A 306 10.25 -10.91 35.77
N LEU A 307 10.55 -10.49 34.54
CA LEU A 307 11.91 -10.25 34.09
C LEU A 307 12.52 -9.02 34.80
N PRO A 308 13.85 -8.95 34.96
CA PRO A 308 14.52 -7.74 35.41
C PRO A 308 14.20 -6.55 34.48
N ASN A 309 14.03 -5.35 35.05
CA ASN A 309 13.83 -4.12 34.27
C ASN A 309 15.16 -3.65 33.64
N GLU A 310 15.67 -4.44 32.70
CA GLU A 310 16.89 -4.22 31.95
C GLU A 310 16.55 -3.92 30.49
N GLY A 311 17.21 -2.92 29.89
CA GLY A 311 16.94 -2.47 28.51
C GLY A 311 17.27 -3.46 27.39
N ILE A 312 17.57 -4.72 27.72
CA ILE A 312 17.78 -5.81 26.77
C ILE A 312 16.46 -6.49 26.37
N TYR A 313 15.49 -6.56 27.28
CA TYR A 313 14.23 -7.26 27.07
C TYR A 313 13.23 -6.38 26.31
N THR A 314 12.67 -6.90 25.24
CA THR A 314 11.68 -6.22 24.38
C THR A 314 10.26 -6.73 24.57
N GLY A 315 10.10 -7.93 25.15
CA GLY A 315 8.81 -8.55 25.40
C GLY A 315 8.92 -9.97 25.95
N VAL A 316 7.79 -10.66 26.06
CA VAL A 316 7.71 -12.10 26.34
C VAL A 316 6.86 -12.76 25.26
N GLN A 317 7.43 -13.72 24.53
CA GLN A 317 6.72 -14.48 23.51
C GLN A 317 6.18 -15.78 24.09
N ILE A 318 4.91 -16.06 23.81
CA ILE A 318 4.19 -17.25 24.26
C ILE A 318 3.78 -18.06 23.04
N LEU A 319 4.29 -19.30 23.00
CA LEU A 319 4.09 -20.27 21.95
C LEU A 319 3.27 -21.45 22.50
N LYS A 320 2.35 -21.99 21.70
CA LYS A 320 1.47 -23.13 22.06
C LYS A 320 1.52 -24.21 20.97
N SER A 321 1.53 -25.48 21.36
CA SER A 321 1.40 -26.64 20.48
C SER A 321 0.50 -27.72 21.10
N ARG A 322 -0.03 -28.63 20.27
CA ARG A 322 -0.63 -29.90 20.73
C ARG A 322 0.37 -31.08 20.76
N LYS A 323 1.63 -30.81 20.38
CA LYS A 323 2.75 -31.74 20.44
C LYS A 323 3.82 -31.20 21.39
N SER A 324 4.69 -32.08 21.90
CA SER A 324 5.72 -31.71 22.88
C SER A 324 6.95 -31.02 22.28
N THR A 325 7.26 -31.25 21.00
CA THR A 325 8.54 -30.87 20.36
C THR A 325 8.40 -29.92 19.18
N ASP A 326 7.37 -30.07 18.33
CA ASP A 326 7.16 -29.28 17.12
C ASP A 326 5.74 -28.66 17.05
N GLY A 327 5.43 -27.96 15.95
CA GLY A 327 4.09 -27.40 15.69
C GLY A 327 3.69 -26.21 16.57
N PHE A 328 4.65 -25.54 17.20
CA PHE A 328 4.42 -24.36 18.05
C PHE A 328 3.99 -23.13 17.23
N ILE A 329 2.81 -22.60 17.55
CA ILE A 329 2.29 -21.32 17.04
C ILE A 329 2.39 -20.23 18.11
N GLU A 330 2.58 -18.97 17.72
CA GLU A 330 2.48 -17.84 18.66
C GLU A 330 1.01 -17.60 19.04
N VAL A 331 0.76 -17.45 20.35
CA VAL A 331 -0.56 -17.09 20.90
C VAL A 331 -0.58 -15.70 21.52
N ALA A 332 0.57 -15.20 21.96
CA ALA A 332 0.73 -13.82 22.42
C ALA A 332 2.21 -13.40 22.39
N THR A 333 2.43 -12.11 22.15
CA THR A 333 3.64 -11.39 22.56
C THR A 333 3.23 -10.27 23.52
N LEU A 334 3.86 -10.26 24.68
CA LEU A 334 3.54 -9.39 25.83
C LEU A 334 4.69 -8.41 26.15
N SER A 335 4.45 -7.45 27.03
CA SER A 335 5.50 -6.56 27.53
C SER A 335 6.54 -7.34 28.35
N ALA A 336 7.79 -6.86 28.39
CA ALA A 336 8.84 -7.42 29.24
C ALA A 336 8.51 -7.32 30.75
N THR A 337 7.58 -6.45 31.13
CA THR A 337 7.04 -6.31 32.49
C THR A 337 6.06 -7.40 32.89
N ASP A 338 5.49 -8.12 31.92
CA ASP A 338 4.34 -8.98 32.17
C ASP A 338 4.77 -10.34 32.74
N SER A 339 4.01 -10.83 33.71
CA SER A 339 4.33 -12.01 34.52
C SER A 339 3.30 -13.13 34.43
N SER A 340 2.24 -12.94 33.64
CA SER A 340 1.17 -13.92 33.46
C SER A 340 0.42 -13.74 32.15
N TYR A 341 -0.24 -14.80 31.70
CA TYR A 341 -1.09 -14.83 30.52
C TYR A 341 -2.25 -15.79 30.72
N PHE A 342 -3.39 -15.52 30.08
CA PHE A 342 -4.58 -16.35 30.22
C PHE A 342 -5.08 -16.84 28.86
N ASP A 343 -4.77 -18.10 28.53
CA ASP A 343 -5.15 -18.71 27.26
C ASP A 343 -6.55 -19.35 27.36
N LYS A 344 -7.53 -18.64 26.81
CA LYS A 344 -8.93 -19.09 26.67
C LYS A 344 -9.13 -20.00 25.44
N ALA A 345 -8.19 -20.03 24.50
CA ALA A 345 -8.32 -20.69 23.21
C ALA A 345 -7.75 -22.12 23.28
N ILE A 346 -8.28 -22.91 24.20
CA ILE A 346 -7.91 -24.32 24.41
C ILE A 346 -9.15 -25.19 24.52
N LEU A 347 -9.09 -26.37 23.90
CA LEU A 347 -10.14 -27.37 24.03
C LEU A 347 -9.98 -28.13 25.36
N PRO A 348 -11.08 -28.42 26.09
CA PRO A 348 -11.04 -29.28 27.26
C PRO A 348 -10.47 -30.67 26.94
N ASN A 349 -9.85 -31.30 27.93
CA ASN A 349 -9.27 -32.65 27.86
C ASN A 349 -8.17 -32.86 26.78
N VAL A 350 -7.75 -31.80 26.07
CA VAL A 350 -6.63 -31.81 25.13
C VAL A 350 -5.38 -31.26 25.81
N THR A 351 -4.28 -32.02 25.80
CA THR A 351 -2.99 -31.54 26.29
C THR A 351 -2.40 -30.48 25.35
N TYR A 352 -2.12 -29.30 25.89
CA TYR A 352 -1.38 -28.24 25.23
C TYR A 352 -0.01 -28.08 25.88
N HIS A 353 1.03 -28.05 25.06
CA HIS A 353 2.39 -27.73 25.45
C HIS A 353 2.65 -26.25 25.16
N TYR A 354 3.28 -25.56 26.11
CA TYR A 354 3.63 -24.15 25.99
C TYR A 354 5.13 -23.94 26.09
N GLN A 355 5.63 -22.99 25.30
CA GLN A 355 6.98 -22.45 25.38
C GLN A 355 6.87 -20.94 25.64
N VAL A 356 7.46 -20.47 26.73
CA VAL A 356 7.51 -19.04 27.08
C VAL A 356 8.98 -18.61 27.08
N ARG A 357 9.33 -17.61 26.26
CA ARG A 357 10.71 -17.11 26.14
C ARG A 357 10.77 -15.58 26.15
N PRO A 358 11.83 -14.98 26.68
CA PRO A 358 12.01 -13.54 26.60
C PRO A 358 12.35 -13.16 25.16
N LEU A 359 11.76 -12.08 24.66
CA LEU A 359 12.26 -11.39 23.49
C LEU A 359 13.33 -10.39 23.93
N THR A 360 14.41 -10.30 23.16
CA THR A 360 15.52 -9.37 23.41
C THR A 360 15.84 -8.58 22.15
N ILE A 361 16.53 -7.44 22.30
CA ILE A 361 17.14 -6.79 21.13
C ILE A 361 18.17 -7.73 20.47
N GLN A 362 18.36 -7.60 19.16
CA GLN A 362 19.37 -8.35 18.43
C GLN A 362 20.76 -7.74 18.68
N VAL A 363 21.66 -8.50 19.32
CA VAL A 363 23.05 -8.11 19.57
C VAL A 363 23.98 -9.10 18.86
N LYS A 364 24.95 -8.58 18.11
CA LYS A 364 25.96 -9.40 17.39
C LYS A 364 26.70 -10.31 18.37
N GLY A 365 26.59 -11.62 18.18
CA GLY A 365 27.20 -12.64 19.06
C GLY A 365 26.29 -13.19 20.16
N TYR A 366 25.04 -12.69 20.30
CA TYR A 366 24.05 -13.24 21.22
C TYR A 366 23.09 -14.21 20.53
N THR A 367 22.73 -15.28 21.23
CA THR A 367 21.75 -16.28 20.77
C THR A 367 20.47 -16.21 21.61
N LEU A 368 19.35 -16.66 21.03
CA LEU A 368 18.06 -16.73 21.73
C LEU A 368 18.15 -17.60 23.00
N LEU A 369 17.62 -17.09 24.11
CA LEU A 369 17.51 -17.84 25.36
C LEU A 369 16.59 -19.06 25.21
N PRO A 370 16.84 -20.15 25.96
CA PRO A 370 15.96 -21.29 26.01
C PRO A 370 14.57 -20.87 26.52
N ALA A 371 13.52 -21.44 25.91
CA ALA A 371 12.16 -21.27 26.38
C ALA A 371 11.92 -22.08 27.65
N ALA A 372 11.20 -21.50 28.61
CA ALA A 372 10.62 -22.27 29.70
C ALA A 372 9.44 -23.09 29.15
N THR A 373 9.41 -24.38 29.44
CA THR A 373 8.39 -25.32 28.96
C THR A 373 7.50 -25.81 30.09
N ALA A 374 6.21 -25.95 29.80
CA ALA A 374 5.24 -26.64 30.64
C ALA A 374 4.08 -27.14 29.76
N ASN A 375 3.21 -27.98 30.30
CA ASN A 375 2.03 -28.47 29.61
C ASN A 375 0.83 -28.53 30.55
N ILE A 376 -0.37 -28.51 29.97
CA ILE A 376 -1.62 -28.69 30.71
C ILE A 376 -2.70 -29.30 29.82
N ALA A 377 -3.57 -30.13 30.39
CA ALA A 377 -4.89 -30.41 29.86
C ALA A 377 -5.90 -29.82 30.84
N VAL A 378 -6.68 -28.82 30.40
CA VAL A 378 -7.73 -28.20 31.21
C VAL A 378 -8.96 -29.11 31.20
N LYS A 379 -9.52 -29.38 32.37
CA LYS A 379 -10.70 -30.26 32.48
C LYS A 379 -11.96 -29.52 32.05
N SER A 380 -12.90 -30.22 31.40
CA SER A 380 -14.27 -29.69 31.34
C SER A 380 -14.91 -29.77 32.71
N GLN A 381 -15.69 -28.74 33.08
CA GLN A 381 -16.64 -28.82 34.20
C GLN A 381 -18.09 -29.02 33.73
N GLN A 382 -18.37 -28.79 32.44
CA GLN A 382 -19.67 -29.02 31.85
C GLN A 382 -19.54 -30.25 30.94
N ASP A 383 -20.04 -31.40 31.40
CA ASP A 383 -19.96 -32.65 30.65
C ASP A 383 -20.76 -32.55 29.34
N THR A 384 -21.96 -31.98 29.40
CA THR A 384 -22.90 -31.85 28.27
C THR A 384 -22.87 -30.42 27.69
N PRO A 385 -22.84 -30.27 26.35
CA PRO A 385 -22.95 -28.96 25.72
C PRO A 385 -24.37 -28.39 25.81
N MET A 386 -24.52 -27.09 25.58
CA MET A 386 -25.81 -26.40 25.59
C MET A 386 -26.73 -26.89 24.47
N ALA A 387 -28.04 -26.99 24.74
CA ALA A 387 -29.03 -27.27 23.71
C ALA A 387 -28.99 -26.19 22.59
N PRO A 388 -28.91 -26.58 21.31
CA PRO A 388 -28.93 -25.64 20.19
C PRO A 388 -30.18 -24.76 20.19
N GLN A 389 -30.04 -23.53 19.69
CA GLN A 389 -31.09 -22.51 19.75
C GLN A 389 -31.47 -22.00 18.34
N GLY A 390 -32.55 -21.22 18.26
CA GLY A 390 -32.94 -20.54 17.01
C GLY A 390 -33.42 -21.46 15.88
N LEU A 391 -33.74 -22.72 16.17
CA LEU A 391 -34.23 -23.68 15.18
C LEU A 391 -35.43 -23.12 14.39
N LYS A 392 -35.33 -23.18 13.06
CA LYS A 392 -36.36 -22.80 12.09
C LYS A 392 -36.47 -23.90 11.05
N VAL A 393 -37.70 -24.18 10.62
CA VAL A 393 -38.02 -25.20 9.61
C VAL A 393 -38.99 -24.58 8.61
N TRP A 394 -38.71 -24.70 7.30
CA TRP A 394 -39.59 -24.22 6.24
C TRP A 394 -39.52 -25.11 5.00
N GLN A 395 -40.56 -25.07 4.17
CA GLN A 395 -40.54 -25.67 2.84
C GLN A 395 -40.11 -24.61 1.82
N ASP A 396 -39.31 -24.99 0.82
CA ASP A 396 -39.02 -24.11 -0.31
C ASP A 396 -39.84 -24.48 -1.57
N SER A 397 -39.73 -23.63 -2.60
CA SER A 397 -40.42 -23.80 -3.89
C SER A 397 -39.89 -24.98 -4.73
N THR A 398 -38.85 -25.68 -4.29
CA THR A 398 -38.36 -26.93 -4.89
C THR A 398 -38.87 -28.17 -4.15
N ALA A 399 -39.81 -27.99 -3.22
CA ALA A 399 -40.42 -29.04 -2.42
C ALA A 399 -39.39 -29.79 -1.55
N GLN A 400 -38.44 -29.04 -0.98
CA GLN A 400 -37.50 -29.50 0.03
C GLN A 400 -37.81 -28.86 1.39
N VAL A 401 -37.60 -29.60 2.49
CA VAL A 401 -37.77 -29.07 3.86
C VAL A 401 -36.40 -28.67 4.39
N LYS A 402 -36.20 -27.37 4.63
CA LYS A 402 -34.92 -26.79 5.05
C LYS A 402 -34.96 -26.38 6.51
N LEU A 403 -33.89 -26.73 7.20
CA LEU A 403 -33.69 -26.48 8.63
C LEU A 403 -32.46 -25.59 8.82
N PHE A 404 -32.55 -24.67 9.79
CA PHE A 404 -31.46 -23.80 10.20
C PHE A 404 -31.54 -23.58 11.71
N TRP A 405 -30.41 -23.48 12.39
CA TRP A 405 -30.31 -23.13 13.82
C TRP A 405 -29.11 -22.22 14.07
N ASP A 406 -29.07 -21.57 15.23
CA ASP A 406 -27.96 -20.72 15.62
C ASP A 406 -26.76 -21.57 16.07
N VAL A 407 -25.55 -21.13 15.75
CA VAL A 407 -24.30 -21.83 16.12
C VAL A 407 -24.03 -21.63 17.60
N ASN A 408 -23.82 -22.72 18.35
CA ASN A 408 -23.45 -22.66 19.77
C ASN A 408 -22.16 -21.83 19.99
N PRO A 409 -22.01 -21.14 21.12
CA PRO A 409 -20.81 -20.36 21.45
C PRO A 409 -19.63 -21.22 21.97
N GLU A 410 -19.84 -22.52 22.13
CA GLU A 410 -18.91 -23.48 22.71
C GLU A 410 -17.79 -23.83 21.71
N ILE A 411 -16.54 -23.92 22.16
CA ILE A 411 -15.38 -24.15 21.26
C ILE A 411 -15.08 -25.63 21.00
N ASP A 412 -15.70 -26.54 21.76
CA ASP A 412 -15.45 -27.97 21.77
C ASP A 412 -16.56 -28.79 21.06
N GLN A 413 -17.25 -28.17 20.11
CA GLN A 413 -18.25 -28.79 19.23
C GLN A 413 -17.63 -29.92 18.38
N PHE A 414 -18.29 -31.07 18.33
CA PHE A 414 -17.96 -32.16 17.39
C PHE A 414 -18.88 -32.15 16.17
N ALA A 415 -20.19 -32.25 16.39
CA ALA A 415 -21.21 -32.25 15.33
C ALA A 415 -22.63 -32.02 15.90
N TYR A 416 -23.51 -31.45 15.07
CA TYR A 416 -24.95 -31.41 15.30
C TYR A 416 -25.63 -32.65 14.72
N TYR A 417 -26.76 -33.04 15.31
CA TYR A 417 -27.63 -34.12 14.87
C TYR A 417 -29.08 -33.62 14.82
N VAL A 418 -29.76 -33.86 13.70
CA VAL A 418 -31.19 -33.54 13.53
C VAL A 418 -32.02 -34.73 13.97
N LEU A 419 -32.97 -34.48 14.86
CA LEU A 419 -34.00 -35.41 15.28
C LEU A 419 -35.33 -35.06 14.62
N ARG A 420 -36.13 -36.07 14.26
CA ARG A 420 -37.48 -35.93 13.72
C ARG A 420 -38.42 -36.96 14.33
N GLY A 421 -39.65 -36.57 14.63
CA GLY A 421 -40.72 -37.46 15.11
C GLY A 421 -42.11 -36.98 14.68
N THR A 422 -43.13 -37.81 14.86
CA THR A 422 -44.55 -37.38 14.76
C THR A 422 -45.14 -36.95 16.11
N SER A 423 -44.35 -37.07 17.18
CA SER A 423 -44.55 -36.42 18.47
C SER A 423 -43.26 -35.73 18.88
N LYS A 424 -43.36 -34.67 19.70
CA LYS A 424 -42.22 -34.05 20.39
C LYS A 424 -41.48 -35.01 21.33
N ASP A 425 -42.14 -36.08 21.79
CA ASP A 425 -41.61 -37.00 22.80
C ASP A 425 -41.05 -38.34 22.21
N ASP A 426 -41.22 -38.60 20.90
CA ASP A 426 -40.56 -39.69 20.14
C ASP A 426 -39.94 -39.12 18.85
N MET A 427 -38.90 -38.30 19.02
CA MET A 427 -38.06 -37.83 17.92
C MET A 427 -36.77 -38.66 17.85
N ARG A 428 -36.36 -39.06 16.65
CA ARG A 428 -35.18 -39.92 16.42
C ARG A 428 -34.22 -39.25 15.45
N ILE A 429 -32.92 -39.50 15.60
CA ILE A 429 -31.89 -38.93 14.72
C ILE A 429 -32.14 -39.37 13.27
N VAL A 430 -32.26 -38.41 12.36
CA VAL A 430 -32.42 -38.61 10.91
C VAL A 430 -31.25 -38.10 10.07
N SER A 431 -30.32 -37.34 10.66
CA SER A 431 -29.10 -36.89 9.99
C SER A 431 -27.87 -37.72 10.36
N GLY A 432 -26.86 -37.70 9.49
CA GLY A 432 -25.48 -37.97 9.93
C GLY A 432 -24.93 -36.86 10.83
N ALA A 433 -23.65 -36.94 11.18
CA ALA A 433 -22.95 -35.94 11.96
C ALA A 433 -22.72 -34.65 11.14
N LEU A 434 -23.42 -33.56 11.47
CA LEU A 434 -23.36 -32.30 10.72
C LEU A 434 -22.34 -31.33 11.33
N ARG A 435 -21.46 -30.78 10.49
CA ARG A 435 -20.53 -29.68 10.85
C ARG A 435 -21.04 -28.29 10.42
N THR A 436 -22.26 -28.24 9.88
CA THR A 436 -22.98 -27.04 9.43
C THR A 436 -24.23 -26.85 10.28
N ASN A 437 -24.67 -25.60 10.47
CA ASN A 437 -25.89 -25.25 11.20
C ASN A 437 -27.17 -25.29 10.33
N THR A 438 -27.19 -26.17 9.33
CA THR A 438 -28.31 -26.37 8.41
C THR A 438 -28.38 -27.82 7.95
N TYR A 439 -29.60 -28.26 7.63
CA TYR A 439 -29.92 -29.58 7.11
C TYR A 439 -31.08 -29.45 6.09
N THR A 440 -31.20 -30.42 5.20
CA THR A 440 -32.31 -30.51 4.24
C THR A 440 -32.89 -31.92 4.29
N ASP A 441 -34.19 -32.01 4.57
CA ASP A 441 -34.95 -33.24 4.61
C ASP A 441 -35.80 -33.36 3.33
N SER A 442 -35.97 -34.59 2.84
CA SER A 442 -36.72 -34.88 1.62
C SER A 442 -38.20 -35.09 1.93
N LEU A 443 -39.09 -34.49 1.13
CA LEU A 443 -40.52 -34.78 1.23
C LEU A 443 -40.85 -36.26 0.99
N GLN A 444 -39.99 -37.03 0.32
CA GLN A 444 -40.17 -38.50 0.19
C GLN A 444 -40.13 -39.23 1.54
N ASN A 445 -39.55 -38.60 2.58
CA ASN A 445 -39.49 -39.13 3.94
C ASN A 445 -40.71 -38.73 4.80
N LEU A 446 -41.66 -37.98 4.24
CA LEU A 446 -42.67 -37.22 4.98
C LEU A 446 -44.08 -37.42 4.37
N ASN A 447 -45.10 -37.45 5.22
CA ASN A 447 -46.51 -37.58 4.82
C ASN A 447 -47.23 -36.23 4.98
N GLU A 448 -47.93 -35.79 3.94
CA GLU A 448 -48.70 -34.54 3.89
C GLU A 448 -49.82 -34.42 4.94
N GLN A 449 -50.33 -35.55 5.45
CA GLN A 449 -51.35 -35.57 6.51
C GLN A 449 -50.73 -35.48 7.91
N SER A 450 -49.49 -35.96 8.06
CA SER A 450 -48.76 -35.99 9.34
C SER A 450 -48.18 -34.63 9.71
N THR A 451 -48.26 -34.29 11.00
CA THR A 451 -47.47 -33.21 11.59
C THR A 451 -46.17 -33.80 12.14
N TYR A 452 -45.06 -33.12 11.88
CA TYR A 452 -43.74 -33.53 12.36
C TYR A 452 -43.19 -32.54 13.38
N PHE A 453 -42.39 -33.04 14.30
CA PHE A 453 -41.57 -32.26 15.21
C PHE A 453 -40.11 -32.49 14.86
N TYR A 454 -39.35 -31.40 14.77
CA TYR A 454 -37.91 -31.41 14.56
C TYR A 454 -37.20 -30.82 15.78
N GLY A 455 -36.08 -31.42 16.17
CA GLY A 455 -35.18 -30.90 17.19
C GLY A 455 -33.72 -31.14 16.80
N ILE A 456 -32.79 -30.42 17.42
CA ILE A 456 -31.35 -30.55 17.19
C ILE A 456 -30.67 -30.91 18.51
N GLN A 457 -29.71 -31.83 18.47
CA GLN A 457 -28.73 -32.02 19.54
C GLN A 457 -27.33 -31.64 19.04
N LEU A 458 -26.49 -31.15 19.94
CA LEU A 458 -25.06 -30.97 19.71
C LEU A 458 -24.29 -32.04 20.48
N MET A 459 -23.30 -32.68 19.85
CA MET A 459 -22.30 -33.48 20.52
C MET A 459 -21.00 -32.69 20.68
N ASN A 460 -20.38 -32.75 21.86
CA ASN A 460 -19.04 -32.19 22.09
C ASN A 460 -17.92 -33.22 21.77
N ILE A 461 -16.66 -32.80 21.77
CA ILE A 461 -15.50 -33.69 21.56
C ILE A 461 -15.36 -34.78 22.63
N SER A 462 -16.01 -34.62 23.79
CA SER A 462 -16.07 -35.63 24.85
C SER A 462 -17.19 -36.66 24.64
N GLN A 463 -17.82 -36.67 23.46
CA GLN A 463 -18.91 -37.57 23.04
C GLN A 463 -20.18 -37.49 23.91
N LYS A 464 -20.41 -36.33 24.54
CA LYS A 464 -21.62 -36.03 25.31
C LYS A 464 -22.57 -35.21 24.45
N MET A 465 -23.85 -35.60 24.46
CA MET A 465 -24.93 -34.87 23.78
C MET A 465 -25.47 -33.75 24.67
N SER A 466 -25.96 -32.68 24.05
CA SER A 466 -26.83 -31.71 24.69
C SER A 466 -28.23 -32.30 24.97
N GLU A 467 -29.01 -31.59 25.78
CA GLU A 467 -30.48 -31.69 25.68
C GLU A 467 -30.94 -31.32 24.26
N VAL A 468 -32.11 -31.80 23.85
CA VAL A 468 -32.68 -31.46 22.53
C VAL A 468 -33.11 -29.98 22.52
N SER A 469 -32.87 -29.28 21.42
CA SER A 469 -33.41 -27.93 21.19
C SER A 469 -34.93 -27.89 21.37
N SER A 470 -35.48 -26.72 21.69
CA SER A 470 -36.94 -26.51 21.65
C SER A 470 -37.51 -26.99 20.30
N PRO A 471 -38.46 -27.95 20.29
CA PRO A 471 -38.85 -28.60 19.05
C PRO A 471 -39.74 -27.71 18.19
N VAL A 472 -39.47 -27.66 16.89
CA VAL A 472 -40.29 -26.94 15.91
C VAL A 472 -41.30 -27.89 15.28
N MET A 473 -42.57 -27.54 15.40
CA MET A 473 -43.67 -28.21 14.72
C MET A 473 -43.74 -27.77 13.27
N PHE A 474 -43.80 -28.71 12.34
CA PHE A 474 -43.85 -28.48 10.90
C PHE A 474 -44.83 -29.45 10.22
N LYS A 475 -45.60 -28.96 9.25
CA LYS A 475 -46.47 -29.77 8.39
C LYS A 475 -46.14 -29.51 6.92
N PRO A 476 -45.84 -30.54 6.11
CA PRO A 476 -45.61 -30.38 4.67
C PRO A 476 -46.80 -29.78 3.92
N LEU A 477 -46.52 -29.09 2.82
CA LEU A 477 -47.51 -28.58 1.87
C LEU A 477 -47.42 -29.33 0.53
N LYS A 478 -48.58 -29.73 -0.02
CA LYS A 478 -48.71 -30.30 -1.36
C LYS A 478 -48.31 -29.25 -2.41
N VAL A 479 -47.38 -29.60 -3.30
CA VAL A 479 -47.08 -28.83 -4.51
C VAL A 479 -47.65 -29.60 -5.70
N GLU A 480 -48.67 -29.05 -6.36
CA GLU A 480 -49.23 -29.67 -7.57
C GLU A 480 -48.35 -29.35 -8.78
N PHE A 481 -47.78 -30.40 -9.39
CA PHE A 481 -47.02 -30.26 -10.63
C PHE A 481 -47.97 -30.21 -11.83
N VAL A 482 -48.09 -29.03 -12.45
CA VAL A 482 -48.83 -28.85 -13.71
C VAL A 482 -47.84 -28.92 -14.89
N PRO A 483 -47.96 -29.89 -15.81
CA PRO A 483 -47.06 -29.99 -16.97
C PRO A 483 -47.34 -28.87 -17.98
N TYR A 484 -46.29 -28.36 -18.62
CA TYR A 484 -46.40 -27.28 -19.61
C TYR A 484 -46.72 -27.82 -21.03
N PRO A 485 -47.34 -27.02 -21.92
CA PRO A 485 -47.64 -27.45 -23.28
C PRO A 485 -46.37 -27.58 -24.14
N SER A 486 -46.30 -28.65 -24.93
CA SER A 486 -45.24 -28.89 -25.90
C SER A 486 -45.61 -28.37 -27.29
N GLY A 487 -44.66 -28.41 -28.25
CA GLY A 487 -44.95 -28.20 -29.67
C GLY A 487 -45.39 -26.78 -30.06
N LEU A 488 -44.93 -25.76 -29.35
CA LEU A 488 -45.25 -24.35 -29.66
C LEU A 488 -44.76 -23.97 -31.07
N GLY A 489 -45.66 -23.45 -31.90
CA GLY A 489 -45.39 -22.97 -33.25
C GLY A 489 -46.06 -21.63 -33.54
N LEU A 490 -45.45 -20.85 -34.44
CA LEU A 490 -45.85 -19.49 -34.80
C LEU A 490 -45.94 -19.33 -36.33
N ARG A 491 -46.98 -18.66 -36.82
CA ARG A 491 -47.11 -18.27 -38.24
C ARG A 491 -47.77 -16.90 -38.36
N TYR A 492 -47.11 -15.92 -38.98
CA TYR A 492 -47.74 -14.66 -39.36
C TYR A 492 -48.50 -14.81 -40.68
N ALA A 493 -49.77 -14.41 -40.70
CA ALA A 493 -50.64 -14.37 -41.87
C ALA A 493 -51.89 -13.53 -41.54
N ASP A 494 -52.57 -12.97 -42.55
CA ASP A 494 -53.88 -12.35 -42.36
C ASP A 494 -53.87 -11.24 -41.26
N GLU A 495 -52.78 -10.46 -41.26
CA GLU A 495 -52.41 -9.42 -40.27
C GLU A 495 -52.24 -9.88 -38.82
N ALA A 496 -52.32 -11.18 -38.52
CA ALA A 496 -52.20 -11.76 -37.18
C ALA A 496 -51.04 -12.75 -37.02
N VAL A 497 -50.51 -12.89 -35.80
CA VAL A 497 -49.66 -14.03 -35.44
C VAL A 497 -50.55 -15.18 -34.96
N LYS A 498 -50.61 -16.27 -35.73
CA LYS A 498 -51.23 -17.51 -35.30
C LYS A 498 -50.24 -18.32 -34.46
N ILE A 499 -50.55 -18.48 -33.19
CA ILE A 499 -49.83 -19.30 -32.21
C ILE A 499 -50.58 -20.62 -32.03
N PHE A 500 -49.88 -21.74 -31.99
CA PHE A 500 -50.46 -23.07 -31.78
C PHE A 500 -49.55 -23.98 -30.95
N TRP A 501 -50.12 -24.93 -30.22
CA TRP A 501 -49.39 -25.85 -29.34
C TRP A 501 -50.09 -27.21 -29.22
N GLU A 502 -49.46 -28.18 -28.57
CA GLU A 502 -49.98 -29.54 -28.40
C GLU A 502 -51.18 -29.58 -27.43
N ASN A 503 -52.19 -30.43 -27.69
CA ASN A 503 -53.28 -30.61 -26.74
C ASN A 503 -52.83 -31.42 -25.52
N MET A 504 -52.84 -30.77 -24.37
CA MET A 504 -52.57 -31.34 -23.06
C MET A 504 -53.87 -31.69 -22.30
N ILE A 505 -55.03 -31.12 -22.66
CA ILE A 505 -56.32 -31.43 -22.03
C ILE A 505 -56.70 -32.88 -22.34
N GLU A 506 -56.46 -33.35 -23.57
CA GLU A 506 -56.60 -34.76 -23.98
C GLU A 506 -55.61 -35.73 -23.29
N LYS A 507 -54.62 -35.21 -22.55
CA LYS A 507 -53.55 -36.00 -21.92
C LYS A 507 -53.57 -35.95 -20.40
N ASN A 508 -54.34 -35.04 -19.80
CA ASN A 508 -54.41 -34.84 -18.36
C ASN A 508 -55.73 -34.12 -18.00
N ASP A 509 -56.66 -34.85 -17.38
CA ASP A 509 -58.00 -34.38 -17.02
C ASP A 509 -57.99 -33.19 -16.03
N ASP A 510 -56.90 -32.98 -15.28
CA ASP A 510 -56.77 -31.83 -14.38
C ASP A 510 -56.61 -30.49 -15.13
N ILE A 511 -56.24 -30.50 -16.43
CA ILE A 511 -55.95 -29.28 -17.19
C ILE A 511 -57.24 -28.68 -17.76
N VAL A 512 -57.56 -27.45 -17.36
CA VAL A 512 -58.82 -26.76 -17.73
C VAL A 512 -58.67 -25.69 -18.80
N GLY A 513 -57.43 -25.34 -19.16
CA GLY A 513 -57.11 -24.42 -20.26
C GLY A 513 -55.65 -23.90 -20.26
N TYR A 514 -55.38 -22.88 -21.07
CA TYR A 514 -54.04 -22.33 -21.33
C TYR A 514 -53.96 -20.81 -21.16
N ARG A 515 -52.77 -20.29 -20.83
CA ARG A 515 -52.43 -18.87 -20.96
C ARG A 515 -51.31 -18.67 -21.97
N VAL A 516 -51.56 -17.81 -22.96
CA VAL A 516 -50.57 -17.35 -23.94
C VAL A 516 -49.91 -16.09 -23.40
N PHE A 517 -48.61 -15.99 -23.61
CA PHE A 517 -47.79 -14.87 -23.21
C PHE A 517 -46.96 -14.37 -24.38
N ARG A 518 -46.73 -13.05 -24.42
CA ARG A 518 -45.89 -12.37 -25.39
C ARG A 518 -45.03 -11.32 -24.71
N LYS A 519 -43.84 -11.09 -25.25
CA LYS A 519 -43.05 -9.89 -25.01
C LYS A 519 -42.39 -9.42 -26.30
N LEU A 520 -42.02 -8.15 -26.40
CA LEU A 520 -41.01 -7.76 -27.39
C LEU A 520 -39.71 -8.51 -27.08
N ARG A 521 -38.94 -8.89 -28.09
CA ARG A 521 -37.66 -9.60 -27.88
C ARG A 521 -36.66 -8.80 -27.04
N THR A 522 -36.76 -7.48 -27.08
CA THR A 522 -36.00 -6.52 -26.25
C THR A 522 -36.51 -6.35 -24.81
N GLU A 523 -37.73 -6.81 -24.50
CA GLU A 523 -38.28 -6.78 -23.15
C GLU A 523 -37.84 -8.02 -22.35
N LYS A 524 -37.74 -7.87 -21.02
CA LYS A 524 -37.41 -8.97 -20.10
C LYS A 524 -38.64 -9.79 -19.68
N GLU A 525 -39.78 -9.14 -19.54
CA GLU A 525 -40.96 -9.71 -18.88
C GLU A 525 -42.06 -10.05 -19.88
N PHE A 526 -42.69 -11.20 -19.67
CA PHE A 526 -43.81 -11.70 -20.44
C PHE A 526 -45.14 -11.11 -19.97
N LYS A 527 -45.96 -10.62 -20.91
CA LYS A 527 -47.33 -10.14 -20.66
C LYS A 527 -48.31 -11.19 -21.19
N SER A 528 -49.35 -11.52 -20.43
CA SER A 528 -50.37 -12.46 -20.90
C SER A 528 -51.29 -11.80 -21.94
N LEU A 529 -51.71 -12.56 -22.94
CA LEU A 529 -52.61 -12.09 -24.02
C LEU A 529 -54.08 -12.49 -23.80
N ASN A 530 -54.39 -13.28 -22.78
CA ASN A 530 -55.74 -13.73 -22.46
C ASN A 530 -56.01 -13.71 -20.95
N GLU A 531 -57.11 -13.09 -20.53
CA GLU A 531 -57.46 -12.94 -19.11
C GLU A 531 -57.97 -14.26 -18.50
N ALA A 532 -58.83 -14.99 -19.22
CA ALA A 532 -59.34 -16.31 -18.85
C ALA A 532 -58.61 -17.43 -19.62
N PRO A 533 -58.42 -18.63 -19.03
CA PRO A 533 -57.74 -19.74 -19.70
C PRO A 533 -58.44 -20.19 -21.00
N LEU A 534 -57.67 -20.32 -22.09
CA LEU A 534 -58.17 -20.80 -23.38
C LEU A 534 -58.38 -22.31 -23.35
N ARG A 535 -59.51 -22.80 -23.89
CA ARG A 535 -59.74 -24.23 -24.15
C ARG A 535 -59.37 -24.66 -25.57
N THR A 536 -58.87 -23.73 -26.39
CA THR A 536 -58.31 -24.00 -27.72
C THR A 536 -56.80 -24.23 -27.63
N THR A 537 -56.25 -25.02 -28.55
CA THR A 537 -54.80 -25.21 -28.77
C THR A 537 -54.20 -24.18 -29.73
N VAL A 538 -54.96 -23.13 -30.03
CA VAL A 538 -54.65 -22.09 -31.03
C VAL A 538 -55.11 -20.73 -30.49
N PHE A 539 -54.30 -19.70 -30.74
CA PHE A 539 -54.61 -18.30 -30.48
C PHE A 539 -54.14 -17.43 -31.66
N ASN A 540 -54.90 -16.38 -32.00
CA ASN A 540 -54.52 -15.41 -33.03
C ASN A 540 -54.25 -14.06 -32.34
N ASP A 541 -53.00 -13.62 -32.34
CA ASP A 541 -52.64 -12.29 -31.85
C ASP A 541 -52.69 -11.26 -32.99
N THR A 542 -53.78 -10.50 -33.03
CA THR A 542 -54.01 -9.36 -33.92
C THR A 542 -53.38 -8.05 -33.42
N THR A 543 -52.68 -8.07 -32.28
CA THR A 543 -52.08 -6.88 -31.66
C THR A 543 -50.56 -6.80 -31.87
N ALA A 544 -49.99 -7.70 -32.67
CA ALA A 544 -48.56 -7.74 -32.97
C ALA A 544 -48.22 -6.74 -34.10
N ALA A 545 -47.45 -5.70 -33.77
CA ALA A 545 -47.16 -4.61 -34.71
C ALA A 545 -46.10 -5.00 -35.76
N PRO A 546 -46.25 -4.60 -37.04
CA PRO A 546 -45.22 -4.72 -38.06
C PRO A 546 -43.90 -4.02 -37.68
N GLY A 547 -42.78 -4.64 -38.06
CA GLY A 547 -41.42 -4.12 -37.81
C GLY A 547 -40.79 -4.58 -36.48
N TYR A 548 -41.40 -5.50 -35.75
CA TYR A 548 -40.94 -5.96 -34.44
C TYR A 548 -40.68 -7.47 -34.37
N ASP A 549 -39.71 -7.86 -33.53
CA ASP A 549 -39.50 -9.23 -33.06
C ASP A 549 -40.30 -9.47 -31.77
N TYR A 550 -41.11 -10.51 -31.76
CA TYR A 550 -41.88 -10.94 -30.59
C TYR A 550 -41.50 -12.35 -30.16
N ASP A 551 -41.29 -12.52 -28.84
CA ASP A 551 -41.14 -13.80 -28.18
C ASP A 551 -42.50 -14.23 -27.60
N TYR A 552 -42.89 -15.49 -27.79
CA TYR A 552 -44.11 -16.09 -27.27
C TYR A 552 -43.82 -17.33 -26.42
N ALA A 553 -44.65 -17.56 -25.41
CA ALA A 553 -44.65 -18.77 -24.58
C ALA A 553 -46.08 -19.09 -24.09
N VAL A 554 -46.33 -20.32 -23.64
CA VAL A 554 -47.64 -20.77 -23.17
C VAL A 554 -47.50 -21.53 -21.83
N SER A 555 -48.43 -21.34 -20.90
CA SER A 555 -48.62 -22.20 -19.72
C SER A 555 -49.95 -22.95 -19.78
N ALA A 556 -50.00 -24.13 -19.16
CA ALA A 556 -51.24 -24.83 -18.84
C ALA A 556 -51.77 -24.40 -17.47
N VAL A 557 -53.08 -24.49 -17.27
CA VAL A 557 -53.77 -24.14 -16.03
C VAL A 557 -54.60 -25.34 -15.57
N ASN A 558 -54.46 -25.76 -14.31
CA ASN A 558 -55.22 -26.88 -13.75
C ASN A 558 -56.54 -26.43 -13.07
N ALA A 559 -57.37 -27.40 -12.67
CA ALA A 559 -58.65 -27.17 -11.99
C ALA A 559 -58.51 -26.38 -10.67
N SER A 560 -57.38 -26.53 -9.96
CA SER A 560 -56.99 -25.74 -8.78
C SER A 560 -56.54 -24.31 -9.10
N ALA A 561 -56.62 -23.87 -10.36
CA ALA A 561 -56.09 -22.63 -10.92
C ALA A 561 -54.54 -22.47 -10.83
N ASN A 562 -53.80 -23.54 -10.49
CA ASN A 562 -52.35 -23.57 -10.55
C ASN A 562 -51.88 -23.54 -12.01
N GLN A 563 -50.75 -22.90 -12.28
CA GLN A 563 -50.16 -22.81 -13.62
C GLN A 563 -48.89 -23.65 -13.74
N SER A 564 -48.64 -24.19 -14.93
CA SER A 564 -47.33 -24.73 -15.28
C SER A 564 -46.27 -23.61 -15.34
N ILE A 565 -45.00 -24.00 -15.36
CA ILE A 565 -43.96 -23.14 -15.93
C ILE A 565 -44.29 -22.79 -17.39
N LEU A 566 -43.69 -21.71 -17.92
CA LEU A 566 -43.80 -21.39 -19.33
C LEU A 566 -43.16 -22.49 -20.19
N SER A 567 -43.76 -22.75 -21.36
CA SER A 567 -43.14 -23.53 -22.43
C SER A 567 -41.79 -22.95 -22.86
N PRO A 568 -40.95 -23.72 -23.56
CA PRO A 568 -39.87 -23.17 -24.38
C PRO A 568 -40.37 -22.01 -25.25
N VAL A 569 -39.56 -20.97 -25.37
CA VAL A 569 -39.91 -19.73 -26.07
C VAL A 569 -39.77 -19.91 -27.58
N SER A 570 -40.73 -19.38 -28.33
CA SER A 570 -40.66 -19.26 -29.80
C SER A 570 -40.65 -17.79 -30.20
N THR A 571 -39.83 -17.43 -31.20
CA THR A 571 -39.68 -16.04 -31.68
C THR A 571 -40.20 -15.90 -33.11
N ILE A 572 -40.83 -14.77 -33.44
CA ILE A 572 -41.23 -14.40 -34.81
C ILE A 572 -41.02 -12.91 -35.08
N THR A 573 -40.57 -12.58 -36.29
CA THR A 573 -40.41 -11.21 -36.81
C THR A 573 -41.62 -10.84 -37.68
N ILE A 574 -42.22 -9.68 -37.45
CA ILE A 574 -43.35 -9.19 -38.26
C ILE A 574 -42.83 -8.25 -39.36
N PRO A 575 -43.07 -8.52 -40.66
CA PRO A 575 -42.45 -7.76 -41.75
C PRO A 575 -43.02 -6.33 -41.88
N LEU A 576 -42.13 -5.34 -41.93
CA LEU A 576 -42.49 -3.91 -42.06
C LEU A 576 -43.03 -3.54 -43.46
N THR A 577 -42.66 -4.29 -44.49
CA THR A 577 -42.93 -3.97 -45.91
C THR A 577 -44.41 -3.99 -46.30
N ALA A 578 -45.30 -4.52 -45.47
CA ALA A 578 -46.74 -4.54 -45.72
C ALA A 578 -47.42 -3.16 -45.68
N VAL A 579 -46.76 -2.11 -45.14
CA VAL A 579 -47.42 -0.86 -44.73
C VAL A 579 -46.81 0.42 -45.38
N LEU A 580 -45.74 0.29 -46.17
CA LEU A 580 -44.91 1.42 -46.65
C LEU A 580 -44.85 1.52 -48.18
N ALA A 581 -45.93 2.03 -48.79
CA ALA A 581 -45.98 2.38 -50.21
C ALA A 581 -45.72 3.88 -50.45
N ALA A 582 -45.08 4.21 -51.58
CA ALA A 582 -44.92 5.59 -52.07
C ALA A 582 -46.24 6.15 -52.65
N PRO A 583 -46.33 7.48 -52.91
CA PRO A 583 -47.51 8.04 -53.58
C PRO A 583 -47.75 7.39 -54.94
N ALA A 584 -49.02 7.08 -55.23
CA ALA A 584 -49.41 6.32 -56.41
C ALA A 584 -49.16 7.06 -57.75
N ASP A 585 -49.09 8.40 -57.72
CA ASP A 585 -48.67 9.20 -58.87
C ASP A 585 -48.07 10.55 -58.42
N LEU A 586 -47.50 11.29 -59.38
CA LEU A 586 -46.86 12.60 -59.21
C LEU A 586 -47.38 13.60 -60.26
N TYR A 587 -47.56 14.86 -59.89
CA TYR A 587 -48.03 15.94 -60.76
C TYR A 587 -47.09 17.14 -60.68
N LEU A 588 -46.73 17.71 -61.83
CA LEU A 588 -45.76 18.79 -61.98
C LEU A 588 -46.37 19.94 -62.79
N ILE A 589 -46.36 21.16 -62.23
CA ILE A 589 -46.95 22.34 -62.85
C ILE A 589 -45.99 23.53 -62.73
N ASN A 590 -45.77 24.29 -63.81
CA ASN A 590 -45.06 25.56 -63.74
C ASN A 590 -45.91 26.65 -63.08
N LYS A 591 -45.35 27.37 -62.11
CA LYS A 591 -45.93 28.55 -61.48
C LYS A 591 -44.95 29.74 -61.54
N PRO A 592 -45.36 30.99 -61.32
CA PRO A 592 -44.43 32.12 -61.20
C PRO A 592 -43.31 31.85 -60.18
N GLU A 593 -43.69 31.33 -59.01
CA GLU A 593 -42.84 31.09 -57.84
C GLU A 593 -41.94 29.83 -57.91
N GLY A 594 -42.16 28.89 -58.84
CA GLY A 594 -41.37 27.65 -58.90
C GLY A 594 -41.98 26.53 -59.75
N VAL A 595 -41.49 25.30 -59.55
CA VAL A 595 -42.23 24.09 -59.95
C VAL A 595 -43.12 23.66 -58.79
N TYR A 596 -44.43 23.65 -59.02
CA TYR A 596 -45.40 23.07 -58.11
C TYR A 596 -45.42 21.55 -58.31
N VAL A 597 -45.07 20.81 -57.26
CA VAL A 597 -44.98 19.36 -57.19
C VAL A 597 -46.09 18.86 -56.27
N SER A 598 -47.00 18.01 -56.74
CA SER A 598 -48.12 17.49 -55.93
C SER A 598 -48.37 16.01 -56.19
N TRP A 599 -49.00 15.33 -55.26
CA TRP A 599 -49.22 13.87 -55.30
C TRP A 599 -50.54 13.51 -54.61
N PRO A 600 -51.16 12.35 -54.91
CA PRO A 600 -52.37 11.91 -54.21
C PRO A 600 -52.12 11.80 -52.70
N ALA A 601 -53.02 12.34 -51.89
CA ALA A 601 -52.94 12.23 -50.44
C ALA A 601 -53.02 10.75 -49.99
N HIS A 602 -52.12 10.35 -49.08
CA HIS A 602 -52.17 9.02 -48.48
C HIS A 602 -53.24 8.96 -47.40
N ASN A 603 -54.23 8.09 -47.57
CA ASN A 603 -55.20 7.81 -46.52
C ASN A 603 -54.52 7.11 -45.33
N ASN A 604 -54.71 7.68 -44.14
CA ASN A 604 -54.59 7.06 -42.82
C ASN A 604 -53.19 6.82 -42.21
N LEU A 605 -52.09 7.37 -42.74
CA LEU A 605 -50.78 7.32 -42.06
C LEU A 605 -50.06 8.69 -42.03
N LYS A 606 -49.40 9.00 -40.90
CA LYS A 606 -48.49 10.16 -40.77
C LYS A 606 -47.16 9.86 -41.46
N LEU A 607 -47.14 9.97 -42.78
CA LEU A 607 -45.97 9.75 -43.63
C LEU A 607 -45.25 11.07 -43.93
N THR A 608 -43.93 11.08 -43.83
CA THR A 608 -43.09 12.16 -44.35
C THR A 608 -42.79 11.88 -45.82
N ASN A 609 -43.33 12.68 -46.74
CA ASN A 609 -43.02 12.61 -48.17
C ASN A 609 -41.67 13.29 -48.42
N SER A 610 -40.67 12.49 -48.83
CA SER A 610 -39.32 12.97 -49.15
C SER A 610 -39.23 13.21 -50.65
N ILE A 611 -39.20 14.47 -51.07
CA ILE A 611 -39.19 14.87 -52.49
C ILE A 611 -37.76 15.01 -52.97
N TYR A 612 -37.42 14.26 -54.01
CA TYR A 612 -36.12 14.27 -54.66
C TYR A 612 -36.22 14.90 -56.05
N ARG A 613 -35.18 15.63 -56.45
CA ARG A 613 -35.03 16.25 -57.77
C ARG A 613 -33.71 15.85 -58.43
N LYS A 614 -33.69 15.80 -59.75
CA LYS A 614 -32.50 15.62 -60.58
C LYS A 614 -32.51 16.59 -61.76
N SER A 615 -31.39 17.28 -62.03
CA SER A 615 -31.21 17.99 -63.30
C SER A 615 -30.98 17.00 -64.45
N ASN A 616 -31.30 17.36 -65.70
CA ASN A 616 -30.92 16.55 -66.85
C ASN A 616 -29.38 16.40 -67.04
N LEU A 617 -28.58 17.17 -66.29
CA LEU A 617 -27.12 17.04 -66.20
C LEU A 617 -26.64 16.19 -64.99
N ASP A 618 -27.53 15.88 -64.04
CA ASP A 618 -27.20 15.12 -62.83
C ASP A 618 -27.39 13.62 -63.06
N LYS A 619 -26.45 12.79 -62.56
CA LYS A 619 -26.59 11.33 -62.57
C LYS A 619 -27.62 10.85 -61.54
N GLU A 620 -27.59 11.42 -60.34
CA GLU A 620 -28.35 10.96 -59.17
C GLU A 620 -29.37 11.97 -58.63
N PHE A 621 -30.43 11.44 -58.01
CA PHE A 621 -31.49 12.20 -57.36
C PHE A 621 -31.05 12.79 -56.02
N LYS A 622 -31.19 14.10 -55.85
CA LYS A 622 -30.87 14.84 -54.62
C LYS A 622 -32.15 15.17 -53.87
N LEU A 623 -32.16 14.98 -52.55
CA LEU A 623 -33.28 15.39 -51.70
C LEU A 623 -33.41 16.91 -51.72
N ILE A 624 -34.62 17.44 -51.92
CA ILE A 624 -34.89 18.88 -51.89
C ILE A 624 -35.91 19.29 -50.83
N ALA A 625 -36.80 18.40 -50.40
CA ALA A 625 -37.78 18.69 -49.35
C ALA A 625 -38.25 17.44 -48.61
N ASN A 626 -38.76 17.65 -47.39
CA ASN A 626 -39.55 16.68 -46.64
C ASN A 626 -40.88 17.36 -46.27
N VAL A 627 -42.01 16.68 -46.50
CA VAL A 627 -43.36 17.25 -46.31
C VAL A 627 -44.24 16.26 -45.55
N GLU A 628 -44.77 16.67 -44.39
CA GLU A 628 -45.45 15.78 -43.44
C GLU A 628 -46.98 15.91 -43.43
N THR A 629 -47.52 17.05 -43.86
CA THR A 629 -48.95 17.42 -43.70
C THR A 629 -49.57 18.06 -44.93
N SER A 630 -48.83 18.12 -46.04
CA SER A 630 -49.28 18.67 -47.33
C SER A 630 -49.16 17.60 -48.42
N ASP A 631 -50.07 17.66 -49.40
CA ASP A 631 -50.09 16.89 -50.64
C ASP A 631 -49.31 17.59 -51.78
N PHE A 632 -48.73 18.76 -51.50
CA PHE A 632 -47.87 19.49 -52.43
C PHE A 632 -46.62 20.14 -51.79
N TYR A 633 -45.69 20.49 -52.65
CA TYR A 633 -44.46 21.25 -52.41
C TYR A 633 -44.20 22.22 -53.58
N ILE A 634 -43.55 23.36 -53.33
CA ILE A 634 -43.12 24.29 -54.39
C ILE A 634 -41.60 24.38 -54.39
N ASP A 635 -40.99 23.89 -55.47
CA ASP A 635 -39.57 24.03 -55.73
C ASP A 635 -39.27 25.41 -56.34
N ALA A 636 -39.11 26.39 -55.46
CA ALA A 636 -38.66 27.73 -55.79
C ALA A 636 -37.18 27.80 -56.22
N SER A 637 -36.41 26.70 -56.08
CA SER A 637 -35.00 26.63 -56.47
C SER A 637 -34.78 26.17 -57.93
N ALA A 638 -35.86 25.83 -58.64
CA ALA A 638 -35.80 25.41 -60.04
C ALA A 638 -35.54 26.60 -60.99
N GLN A 639 -34.40 26.60 -61.67
CA GLN A 639 -34.00 27.65 -62.60
C GLN A 639 -34.74 27.56 -63.95
N LYS A 640 -35.16 28.70 -64.50
CA LYS A 640 -35.86 28.76 -65.79
C LYS A 640 -34.98 28.24 -66.94
N GLY A 641 -35.62 27.57 -67.91
CA GLY A 641 -34.97 26.88 -69.04
C GLY A 641 -34.46 25.47 -68.74
N ALA A 642 -34.15 25.14 -67.48
CA ALA A 642 -33.65 23.83 -67.08
C ALA A 642 -34.75 22.75 -67.09
N LEU A 643 -34.35 21.50 -67.36
CA LEU A 643 -35.19 20.31 -67.31
C LEU A 643 -34.87 19.53 -66.01
N TYR A 644 -35.90 19.27 -65.21
CA TYR A 644 -35.77 18.55 -63.94
C TYR A 644 -36.68 17.33 -63.89
N SER A 645 -36.14 16.20 -63.45
CA SER A 645 -36.92 15.05 -62.96
C SER A 645 -37.23 15.21 -61.48
N TYR A 646 -38.39 14.73 -61.05
CA TYR A 646 -38.81 14.63 -59.65
C TYR A 646 -39.33 13.22 -59.35
N ARG A 647 -39.12 12.75 -58.12
CA ARG A 647 -39.72 11.52 -57.56
C ARG A 647 -39.92 11.66 -56.04
N ILE A 648 -40.78 10.84 -55.44
CA ILE A 648 -41.09 10.89 -54.01
C ILE A 648 -40.88 9.53 -53.35
N VAL A 649 -40.40 9.54 -52.11
CA VAL A 649 -40.31 8.37 -51.21
C VAL A 649 -41.15 8.66 -49.97
N ALA A 650 -41.99 7.71 -49.55
CA ALA A 650 -42.71 7.81 -48.28
C ALA A 650 -41.80 7.32 -47.14
N LYS A 651 -41.74 8.08 -46.04
CA LYS A 651 -40.86 7.80 -44.90
C LYS A 651 -41.62 7.80 -43.57
N THR A 652 -41.20 6.92 -42.67
CA THR A 652 -41.63 6.87 -41.27
C THR A 652 -40.41 6.83 -40.34
N LYS A 653 -40.63 6.68 -39.03
CA LYS A 653 -39.58 6.35 -38.05
C LYS A 653 -39.04 4.92 -38.20
N LEU A 654 -39.75 4.02 -38.89
CA LEU A 654 -39.42 2.60 -39.01
C LEU A 654 -38.66 2.27 -40.30
N GLY A 655 -38.88 3.05 -41.36
CA GLY A 655 -38.24 2.84 -42.66
C GLY A 655 -38.69 3.81 -43.74
N VAL A 656 -38.24 3.55 -44.97
CA VAL A 656 -38.64 4.22 -46.20
C VAL A 656 -39.32 3.23 -47.15
N SER A 657 -40.23 3.72 -48.00
CA SER A 657 -40.76 2.95 -49.12
C SER A 657 -39.71 2.80 -50.23
N GLU A 658 -39.99 1.94 -51.20
CA GLU A 658 -39.39 2.06 -52.53
C GLU A 658 -39.70 3.43 -53.17
N PRO A 659 -38.92 3.91 -54.15
CA PRO A 659 -39.21 5.16 -54.85
C PRO A 659 -40.49 5.10 -55.68
N GLY A 660 -41.33 6.13 -55.55
CA GLY A 660 -42.49 6.34 -56.42
C GLY A 660 -42.12 6.81 -57.82
N ILE A 661 -43.14 7.00 -58.67
CA ILE A 661 -43.02 7.33 -60.09
C ILE A 661 -42.16 8.58 -60.32
N GLU A 662 -41.23 8.50 -61.28
CA GLU A 662 -40.47 9.64 -61.78
C GLU A 662 -41.27 10.38 -62.86
N LYS A 663 -41.38 11.71 -62.75
CA LYS A 663 -41.85 12.59 -63.84
C LYS A 663 -40.91 13.77 -64.04
N SER A 664 -40.92 14.33 -65.25
CA SER A 664 -40.03 15.43 -65.67
C SER A 664 -40.79 16.67 -66.10
N ILE A 665 -40.23 17.86 -65.85
CA ILE A 665 -40.75 19.14 -66.33
C ILE A 665 -39.61 20.13 -66.64
N ARG A 666 -39.74 20.89 -67.73
CA ARG A 666 -38.89 22.07 -67.98
C ARG A 666 -39.48 23.28 -67.27
N ARG A 667 -38.66 24.03 -66.53
CA ARG A 667 -39.07 25.26 -65.84
C ARG A 667 -39.21 26.41 -66.85
N ASN A 668 -40.37 27.07 -66.87
CA ASN A 668 -40.70 28.18 -67.78
C ASN A 668 -40.67 29.55 -67.07
#